data_AF-A0A957UXF3-F1
#
_entry.id   AF-A0A957UXF3-F1
#
_cell.length_a   1.000
_cell.length_b   1.000
_cell.length_c   1.000
_cell.angle_alpha   90.00
_cell.angle_beta   90.00
_cell.angle_gamma   90.00
#
_symmetry.space_group_name_H-M   'P 1'
#
loop_
_entity.id
_entity.type
_entity.pdbx_description
1 polymer ?
#
loop_
_entity_poly.entity_id
_entity_poly.type
_entity_poly.pdbx_seq_one_letter_code
_entity_poly.pdbx_strand_id
1 'polypeptide(L)'
;MWVRWFSELSIDDVPKVGGKNASLGEMIRELAPKGIRIPDGFAVTADAYRAFLRYNELEDQIHDILRDLDTHDVSDLMKRTGQVRRLILLGEFPPDMEQEIVEGYHELSRRYHVKTADVAVRSSATAEDLPTASFAGQQETYLNVHGEAMLLESVTKCFASLFTPRATSYRHDMGFDHFQVGLSVGVQKMVRSDLASSGVIFTLDTESGFRDVVFVTSSYGLGENIVQGRVAPDEFYVFKPALRQGFRPLIWKRLGTKELRMVYDEAGSKLVKNVNVSAEDRSRFSVSEADVLTLADWAMAIEEHYTARRGVDMPMDIEWAKDGRSGELFIVQARPETVHSQRTVTQIQSYRLEEKGEVLVKGLAVGDKIASGTVNVIPNVSHIRDFKAGQILVTDITDPDWEPIMKTAAAIITNRGGRTSHAAIVSRELGIPAIVGCNDATRVLQSGQEVTACCAEGEVGRVYAGELRFDVHTVDVSQLPRPHTHIMMNIASPELAFKQAAIPNDGVGLARMEFIFANWVQVHPLALTRYDTLEPEVRAKVDEITAGYADKAEFFVDKLAQGIGTLAAAFYPKPVILRLSDFKTNEYAHLVGGALFEPREENPMIGWRGASRYYHPDYREGFVLEVKAIKRVREEFGLTNLLVMVPFCRT
;
A
#
# COMPACT_ATOMS: atom_id res chain seq x y z
N MET A 1 -30.60 14.79 19.77
CA MET A 1 -29.28 15.36 19.42
C MET A 1 -28.70 14.46 18.36
N TRP A 2 -28.82 14.93 17.14
CA TRP A 2 -28.54 14.21 15.91
C TRP A 2 -27.07 14.29 15.52
N VAL A 3 -26.37 15.34 15.96
CA VAL A 3 -24.97 15.66 15.65
C VAL A 3 -24.09 15.50 16.89
N ARG A 4 -22.86 15.00 16.70
CA ARG A 4 -21.81 14.94 17.72
C ARG A 4 -20.48 15.42 17.16
N TRP A 5 -19.79 16.32 17.84
CA TRP A 5 -18.45 16.75 17.43
C TRP A 5 -17.44 15.63 17.60
N PHE A 6 -16.46 15.50 16.71
CA PHE A 6 -15.44 14.46 16.87
C PHE A 6 -14.67 14.60 18.18
N SER A 7 -14.46 15.83 18.67
CA SER A 7 -13.85 16.10 19.97
C SER A 7 -14.64 15.56 21.19
N GLU A 8 -15.90 15.18 21.01
CA GLU A 8 -16.76 14.59 22.04
C GLU A 8 -16.83 13.06 21.97
N LEU A 9 -16.23 12.45 20.94
CA LEU A 9 -16.36 11.03 20.64
C LEU A 9 -15.14 10.24 21.13
N SER A 10 -15.36 8.94 21.31
CA SER A 10 -14.35 7.97 21.69
C SER A 10 -14.55 6.67 20.94
N ILE A 11 -13.58 5.76 21.03
CA ILE A 11 -13.74 4.41 20.45
C ILE A 11 -14.92 3.62 21.09
N ASP A 12 -15.36 4.01 22.28
CA ASP A 12 -16.51 3.38 22.96
C ASP A 12 -17.87 3.82 22.35
N ASP A 13 -17.86 4.84 21.47
CA ASP A 13 -19.06 5.35 20.79
C ASP A 13 -19.34 4.69 19.43
N VAL A 14 -18.61 3.63 19.06
CA VAL A 14 -18.85 2.85 17.81
C VAL A 14 -20.32 2.50 17.58
N PRO A 15 -21.12 2.06 18.58
CA PRO A 15 -22.54 1.77 18.36
C PRO A 15 -23.39 2.99 17.96
N LYS A 16 -22.92 4.22 18.23
CA LYS A 16 -23.63 5.47 17.94
C LYS A 16 -23.16 6.14 16.65
N VAL A 17 -21.87 6.07 16.35
CA VAL A 17 -21.24 6.83 15.24
C VAL A 17 -20.47 5.96 14.24
N GLY A 18 -20.46 4.65 14.45
CA GLY A 18 -19.68 3.72 13.63
C GLY A 18 -18.17 3.81 13.88
N GLY A 19 -17.47 2.84 13.29
CA GLY A 19 -16.03 2.63 13.48
C GLY A 19 -15.16 3.83 13.15
N LYS A 20 -15.35 4.37 11.94
CA LYS A 20 -14.51 5.47 11.42
C LYS A 20 -14.63 6.74 12.25
N ASN A 21 -15.85 7.18 12.56
CA ASN A 21 -16.06 8.41 13.33
C ASN A 21 -15.62 8.25 14.79
N ALA A 22 -15.81 7.07 15.38
CA ALA A 22 -15.32 6.77 16.72
C ALA A 22 -13.78 6.79 16.78
N SER A 23 -13.12 6.20 15.78
CA SER A 23 -11.66 6.25 15.62
C SER A 23 -11.15 7.69 15.42
N LEU A 24 -11.83 8.50 14.61
CA LEU A 24 -11.49 9.92 14.44
C LEU A 24 -11.56 10.70 15.76
N GLY A 25 -12.64 10.50 16.53
CA GLY A 25 -12.79 11.15 17.83
C GLY A 25 -11.74 10.71 18.84
N GLU A 26 -11.47 9.40 18.92
CA GLU A 26 -10.41 8.83 19.75
C GLU A 26 -9.05 9.45 19.43
N MET A 27 -8.70 9.54 18.15
CA MET A 27 -7.43 10.16 17.74
C MET A 27 -7.38 11.65 18.07
N ILE A 28 -8.45 12.42 17.84
CA ILE A 28 -8.48 13.85 18.17
C ILE A 28 -8.28 14.05 19.68
N ARG A 29 -8.93 13.25 20.52
CA ARG A 29 -8.83 13.39 21.98
C ARG A 29 -7.47 12.97 22.53
N GLU A 30 -6.94 11.85 22.07
CA GLU A 30 -5.78 11.19 22.69
C GLU A 30 -4.45 11.49 21.99
N LEU A 31 -4.48 11.79 20.69
CA LEU A 31 -3.29 11.94 19.85
C LEU A 31 -3.02 13.37 19.40
N ALA A 32 -4.04 14.22 19.29
CA ALA A 32 -3.81 15.65 19.01
C ALA A 32 -2.95 16.35 20.09
N PRO A 33 -3.11 16.07 21.40
CA PRO A 33 -2.20 16.59 22.43
C PRO A 33 -0.75 16.11 22.28
N LYS A 34 -0.52 15.00 21.57
CA LYS A 34 0.81 14.47 21.25
C LYS A 34 1.40 15.04 19.95
N GLY A 35 0.71 16.02 19.33
CA GLY A 35 1.17 16.71 18.13
C GLY A 35 0.71 16.09 16.80
N ILE A 36 -0.13 15.04 16.83
CA ILE A 36 -0.70 14.44 15.62
C ILE A 36 -1.88 15.29 15.16
N ARG A 37 -1.83 15.80 13.92
CA ARG A 37 -2.86 16.69 13.40
C ARG A 37 -3.96 15.89 12.71
N ILE A 38 -5.19 16.13 13.10
CA ILE A 38 -6.38 15.50 12.51
C ILE A 38 -7.38 16.61 12.19
N PRO A 39 -7.98 16.65 10.99
CA PRO A 39 -8.98 17.64 10.65
C PRO A 39 -10.26 17.46 11.49
N ASP A 40 -10.79 18.56 12.01
CA ASP A 40 -11.99 18.58 12.84
C ASP A 40 -13.26 18.38 11.99
N GLY A 41 -14.36 18.08 12.67
CA GLY A 41 -15.64 17.77 12.07
C GLY A 41 -16.66 17.24 13.07
N PHE A 42 -17.75 16.70 12.54
CA PHE A 42 -18.83 16.14 13.35
C PHE A 42 -19.43 14.90 12.69
N ALA A 43 -20.07 14.06 13.50
CA ALA A 43 -20.80 12.88 13.06
C ALA A 43 -22.31 13.13 13.17
N VAL A 44 -23.04 12.82 12.10
CA VAL A 44 -24.49 12.55 12.12
C VAL A 44 -24.67 11.13 12.64
N THR A 45 -25.38 10.99 13.76
CA THR A 45 -25.47 9.72 14.52
C THR A 45 -26.30 8.64 13.82
N ALA A 46 -26.09 7.38 14.21
CA ALA A 46 -26.91 6.26 13.76
C ALA A 46 -28.39 6.41 14.18
N ASP A 47 -28.66 7.09 15.29
CA ASP A 47 -30.03 7.40 15.70
C ASP A 47 -30.70 8.44 14.79
N ALA A 48 -29.93 9.38 14.22
CA ALA A 48 -30.42 10.29 13.20
C ALA A 48 -30.83 9.52 11.94
N TYR A 49 -30.01 8.56 11.50
CA TYR A 49 -30.38 7.67 10.40
C TYR A 49 -31.68 6.90 10.66
N ARG A 50 -31.84 6.29 11.84
CA ARG A 50 -33.07 5.59 12.23
C ARG A 50 -34.28 6.54 12.28
N ALA A 51 -34.09 7.76 12.79
CA ALA A 51 -35.15 8.76 12.81
C ALA A 51 -35.55 9.21 11.39
N PHE A 52 -34.59 9.35 10.48
CA PHE A 52 -34.84 9.65 9.07
C PHE A 52 -35.70 8.56 8.40
N LEU A 53 -35.38 7.28 8.61
CA LEU A 53 -36.17 6.17 8.05
C LEU A 53 -37.62 6.16 8.58
N ARG A 54 -37.80 6.37 9.90
CA ARG A 54 -39.13 6.40 10.53
C ARG A 54 -39.97 7.59 10.09
N TYR A 55 -39.36 8.78 9.99
CA TYR A 55 -40.06 10.00 9.56
C TYR A 55 -40.63 9.88 8.15
N ASN A 56 -39.93 9.17 7.27
CA ASN A 56 -40.33 8.93 5.88
C ASN A 56 -41.13 7.62 5.68
N GLU A 57 -41.48 6.91 6.76
CA GLU A 57 -42.19 5.62 6.71
C GLU A 57 -41.53 4.59 5.75
N LEU A 58 -40.20 4.55 5.75
CA LEU A 58 -39.43 3.74 4.80
C LEU A 58 -39.17 2.30 5.27
N GLU A 59 -39.26 2.02 6.57
CA GLU A 59 -38.88 0.72 7.14
C GLU A 59 -39.69 -0.44 6.53
N ASP A 60 -41.03 -0.33 6.54
CA ASP A 60 -41.91 -1.36 5.97
C ASP A 60 -41.72 -1.52 4.46
N GLN A 61 -41.54 -0.40 3.74
CA GLN A 61 -41.32 -0.43 2.29
C GLN A 61 -40.00 -1.12 1.92
N ILE A 62 -38.93 -0.84 2.67
CA ILE A 62 -37.63 -1.47 2.47
C ILE A 62 -37.72 -2.96 2.77
N HIS A 63 -38.38 -3.34 3.87
CA HIS A 63 -38.58 -4.74 4.23
C HIS A 63 -39.34 -5.50 3.12
N ASP A 64 -40.38 -4.90 2.56
CA ASP A 64 -41.16 -5.51 1.47
C ASP A 64 -40.36 -5.64 0.17
N ILE A 65 -39.55 -4.64 -0.19
CA ILE A 65 -38.70 -4.69 -1.38
C ILE A 65 -37.60 -5.75 -1.23
N LEU A 66 -37.04 -5.93 -0.04
CA LEU A 66 -35.96 -6.89 0.22
C LEU A 66 -36.47 -8.28 0.63
N ARG A 67 -37.79 -8.48 0.75
CA ARG A 67 -38.39 -9.77 1.07
C ARG A 67 -38.04 -10.81 0.01
N ASP A 68 -37.58 -11.97 0.46
CA ASP A 68 -37.15 -13.08 -0.41
C ASP A 68 -36.07 -12.67 -1.43
N LEU A 69 -35.20 -11.71 -1.07
CA LEU A 69 -34.06 -11.32 -1.89
C LEU A 69 -33.13 -12.52 -2.11
N ASP A 70 -32.87 -12.85 -3.38
CA ASP A 70 -31.83 -13.80 -3.75
C ASP A 70 -30.52 -13.06 -4.04
N THR A 71 -29.53 -13.20 -3.14
CA THR A 71 -28.21 -12.57 -3.30
C THR A 71 -27.38 -13.19 -4.41
N HIS A 72 -27.73 -14.39 -4.87
CA HIS A 72 -27.03 -15.08 -5.94
C HIS A 72 -27.61 -14.71 -7.32
N ASP A 73 -28.81 -14.11 -7.38
CA ASP A 73 -29.31 -13.43 -8.57
C ASP A 73 -28.91 -11.95 -8.57
N VAL A 74 -27.79 -11.67 -9.22
CA VAL A 74 -27.25 -10.31 -9.38
C VAL A 74 -28.29 -9.34 -9.98
N SER A 75 -29.18 -9.81 -10.87
CA SER A 75 -30.20 -8.95 -11.47
C SER A 75 -31.27 -8.54 -10.48
N ASP A 76 -31.74 -9.47 -9.66
CA ASP A 76 -32.72 -9.20 -8.61
C ASP A 76 -32.13 -8.28 -7.54
N LEU A 77 -30.89 -8.57 -7.11
CA LEU A 77 -30.14 -7.75 -6.17
C LEU A 77 -30.00 -6.31 -6.63
N MET A 78 -29.52 -6.07 -7.86
CA MET A 78 -29.35 -4.71 -8.39
C MET A 78 -30.68 -3.95 -8.49
N LYS A 79 -31.75 -4.63 -8.90
CA LYS A 79 -33.07 -4.02 -9.06
C LYS A 79 -33.65 -3.59 -7.72
N ARG A 80 -33.66 -4.50 -6.73
CA ARG A 80 -34.25 -4.25 -5.40
C ARG A 80 -33.45 -3.22 -4.62
N THR A 81 -32.12 -3.34 -4.61
CA THR A 81 -31.24 -2.34 -3.98
C THR A 81 -31.38 -0.96 -4.63
N GLY A 82 -31.50 -0.90 -5.97
CA GLY A 82 -31.76 0.35 -6.69
C GLY A 82 -33.09 1.01 -6.30
N GLN A 83 -34.15 0.22 -6.08
CA GLN A 83 -35.45 0.72 -5.60
C GLN A 83 -35.34 1.30 -4.18
N VAL A 84 -34.72 0.56 -3.25
CA VAL A 84 -34.50 1.03 -1.87
C VAL A 84 -33.68 2.31 -1.84
N ARG A 85 -32.58 2.37 -2.60
CA ARG A 85 -31.74 3.58 -2.68
C ARG A 85 -32.53 4.78 -3.19
N ARG A 86 -33.38 4.60 -4.20
CA ARG A 86 -34.23 5.68 -4.72
C ARG A 86 -35.21 6.20 -3.66
N LEU A 87 -35.81 5.31 -2.86
CA LEU A 87 -36.70 5.72 -1.77
C LEU A 87 -35.96 6.59 -0.74
N ILE A 88 -34.77 6.18 -0.32
CA ILE A 88 -33.96 6.94 0.64
C ILE A 88 -33.54 8.29 0.07
N LEU A 89 -33.15 8.35 -1.21
CA LEU A 89 -32.75 9.60 -1.88
C LEU A 89 -33.90 10.62 -2.03
N LEU A 90 -35.15 10.16 -2.03
CA LEU A 90 -36.34 11.01 -2.08
C LEU A 90 -36.88 11.38 -0.69
N GLY A 91 -36.32 10.82 0.38
CA GLY A 91 -36.75 11.11 1.74
C GLY A 91 -36.35 12.51 2.20
N GLU A 92 -37.17 13.10 3.07
CA GLU A 92 -36.97 14.41 3.67
C GLU A 92 -36.37 14.28 5.08
N PHE A 93 -35.55 15.24 5.48
CA PHE A 93 -35.03 15.28 6.85
C PHE A 93 -36.11 15.78 7.81
N PRO A 94 -36.22 15.21 9.03
CA PRO A 94 -36.96 15.85 10.11
C PRO A 94 -36.45 17.30 10.31
N PRO A 95 -37.33 18.31 10.46
CA PRO A 95 -36.90 19.72 10.49
C PRO A 95 -35.87 20.05 11.57
N ASP A 96 -35.98 19.42 12.74
CA ASP A 96 -35.03 19.57 13.84
C ASP A 96 -33.66 18.94 13.53
N MET A 97 -33.64 17.84 12.78
CA MET A 97 -32.42 17.19 12.31
C MET A 97 -31.71 17.99 11.23
N GLU A 98 -32.45 18.49 10.24
CA GLU A 98 -31.91 19.36 9.19
C GLU A 98 -31.24 20.58 9.80
N GLN A 99 -31.94 21.26 10.72
CA GLN A 99 -31.43 22.42 11.44
C GLN A 99 -30.13 22.08 12.20
N GLU A 100 -30.09 20.98 12.96
CA GLU A 100 -28.92 20.61 13.75
C GLU A 100 -27.68 20.30 12.86
N ILE A 101 -27.89 19.66 11.70
CA ILE A 101 -26.82 19.37 10.72
C ILE A 101 -26.27 20.67 10.11
N VAL A 102 -27.16 21.57 9.69
CA VAL A 102 -26.79 22.86 9.10
C VAL A 102 -26.07 23.76 10.11
N GLU A 103 -26.56 23.82 11.35
CA GLU A 103 -25.90 24.55 12.44
C GLU A 103 -24.50 24.00 12.74
N GLY A 104 -24.33 22.67 12.76
CA GLY A 104 -23.01 22.03 12.90
C GLY A 104 -22.05 22.43 11.79
N TYR A 105 -22.53 22.50 10.55
CA TYR A 105 -21.72 22.93 9.40
C TYR A 105 -21.34 24.41 9.44
N HIS A 106 -22.24 25.29 9.88
CA HIS A 106 -21.93 26.71 10.09
C HIS A 106 -20.95 26.93 11.24
N GLU A 107 -21.08 26.18 12.33
CA GLU A 107 -20.11 26.20 13.42
C GLU A 107 -18.73 25.72 12.94
N LEU A 108 -18.66 24.65 12.15
CA LEU A 108 -17.40 24.18 11.56
C LEU A 108 -16.77 25.27 10.66
N SER A 109 -17.59 25.93 9.84
CA SER A 109 -17.13 27.05 9.01
C SER A 109 -16.58 28.21 9.85
N ARG A 110 -17.21 28.53 10.99
CA ARG A 110 -16.73 29.53 11.94
C ARG A 110 -15.42 29.14 12.61
N ARG A 111 -15.26 27.88 13.04
CA ARG A 111 -14.01 27.35 13.65
C ARG A 111 -12.82 27.47 12.71
N TYR A 112 -13.04 27.26 11.41
CA TYR A 112 -12.01 27.39 10.38
C TYR A 112 -11.89 28.81 9.79
N HIS A 113 -12.63 29.79 10.33
CA HIS A 113 -12.63 31.19 9.88
C HIS A 113 -12.91 31.36 8.38
N VAL A 114 -13.80 30.54 7.83
CA VAL A 114 -14.22 30.58 6.43
C VAL A 114 -15.72 30.80 6.33
N LYS A 115 -16.18 31.42 5.24
CA LYS A 115 -17.61 31.62 4.99
C LYS A 115 -18.34 30.29 4.77
N THR A 116 -17.69 29.38 4.05
CA THR A 116 -18.22 28.07 3.68
C THR A 116 -17.05 27.09 3.67
N ALA A 117 -17.08 26.09 4.55
CA ALA A 117 -16.03 25.10 4.64
C ALA A 117 -16.15 24.02 3.56
N ASP A 118 -15.06 23.69 2.87
CA ASP A 118 -14.97 22.44 2.11
C ASP A 118 -14.90 21.25 3.07
N VAL A 119 -15.83 20.31 2.92
CA VAL A 119 -15.94 19.11 3.76
C VAL A 119 -15.95 17.81 2.95
N ALA A 120 -15.41 16.75 3.55
CA ALA A 120 -15.63 15.37 3.16
C ALA A 120 -16.85 14.84 3.92
N VAL A 121 -17.76 14.19 3.21
CA VAL A 121 -18.92 13.52 3.79
C VAL A 121 -18.71 12.02 3.59
N ARG A 122 -18.49 11.31 4.71
CA ARG A 122 -18.09 9.90 4.73
C ARG A 122 -19.07 9.07 5.53
N SER A 123 -19.37 7.91 5.00
CA SER A 123 -20.17 6.88 5.65
C SER A 123 -19.33 6.10 6.67
N SER A 124 -19.92 5.82 7.84
CA SER A 124 -19.33 5.13 8.98
C SER A 124 -20.36 4.18 9.59
N ALA A 125 -20.30 2.88 9.27
CA ALA A 125 -21.28 1.93 9.78
C ALA A 125 -20.94 1.41 11.18
N THR A 126 -21.99 1.10 11.95
CA THR A 126 -21.89 0.55 13.31
C THR A 126 -21.35 -0.88 13.37
N ALA A 127 -21.36 -1.61 12.25
CA ALA A 127 -20.86 -2.97 12.15
C ALA A 127 -19.57 -3.09 11.31
N GLU A 128 -18.93 -1.96 10.96
CA GLU A 128 -17.79 -1.91 10.03
C GLU A 128 -16.51 -2.60 10.55
N ASP A 129 -16.34 -2.70 11.88
CA ASP A 129 -15.12 -3.20 12.53
C ASP A 129 -15.26 -4.60 13.14
N LEU A 130 -16.26 -5.39 12.75
CA LEU A 130 -16.35 -6.77 13.25
C LEU A 130 -15.10 -7.56 12.78
N PRO A 131 -14.48 -8.40 13.63
CA PRO A 131 -13.19 -9.08 13.34
C PRO A 131 -13.16 -9.92 12.06
N THR A 132 -14.32 -10.29 11.53
CA THR A 132 -14.52 -11.09 10.31
C THR A 132 -15.15 -10.29 9.16
N ALA A 133 -15.42 -9.00 9.35
CA ALA A 133 -16.16 -8.16 8.41
C ALA A 133 -15.34 -6.93 8.01
N SER A 134 -14.46 -7.09 7.02
CA SER A 134 -13.82 -5.94 6.37
C SER A 134 -14.82 -5.33 5.38
N PHE A 135 -15.51 -4.25 5.76
CA PHE A 135 -16.34 -3.45 4.84
C PHE A 135 -15.50 -2.49 3.97
N ALA A 136 -14.23 -2.79 3.74
CA ALA A 136 -13.31 -1.91 3.04
C ALA A 136 -13.83 -1.53 1.63
N GLY A 137 -13.95 -0.23 1.39
CA GLY A 137 -14.36 0.34 0.10
C GLY A 137 -15.84 0.11 -0.27
N GLN A 138 -16.71 -0.30 0.65
CA GLN A 138 -18.13 -0.57 0.34
C GLN A 138 -19.03 0.66 0.35
N GLN A 139 -18.59 1.74 1.01
CA GLN A 139 -19.46 2.86 1.34
C GLN A 139 -19.03 4.15 0.64
N GLU A 140 -20.00 4.97 0.24
CA GLU A 140 -19.77 6.15 -0.59
C GLU A 140 -19.11 7.28 0.23
N THR A 141 -18.08 7.91 -0.35
CA THR A 141 -17.42 9.10 0.18
C THR A 141 -17.57 10.23 -0.83
N TYR A 142 -17.98 11.40 -0.35
CA TYR A 142 -18.12 12.62 -1.16
C TYR A 142 -17.09 13.64 -0.69
N LEU A 143 -16.19 14.03 -1.59
CA LEU A 143 -15.12 14.98 -1.34
C LEU A 143 -15.48 16.35 -1.89
N ASN A 144 -14.91 17.42 -1.32
CA ASN A 144 -15.10 18.79 -1.78
C ASN A 144 -16.58 19.24 -1.78
N VAL A 145 -17.34 18.86 -0.76
CA VAL A 145 -18.74 19.28 -0.61
C VAL A 145 -18.77 20.71 -0.05
N HIS A 146 -19.59 21.58 -0.66
CA HIS A 146 -19.76 22.98 -0.29
C HIS A 146 -21.22 23.39 -0.21
N GLY A 147 -21.59 23.99 0.91
CA GLY A 147 -22.90 24.59 1.12
C GLY A 147 -23.93 23.59 1.65
N GLU A 148 -24.99 24.15 2.24
CA GLU A 148 -26.00 23.41 3.00
C GLU A 148 -26.73 22.37 2.14
N ALA A 149 -27.20 22.75 0.95
CA ALA A 149 -27.93 21.85 0.06
C ALA A 149 -27.10 20.64 -0.37
N MET A 150 -25.84 20.87 -0.78
CA MET A 150 -24.94 19.79 -1.18
C MET A 150 -24.52 18.91 0.00
N LEU A 151 -24.41 19.49 1.20
CA LEU A 151 -24.15 18.74 2.43
C LEU A 151 -25.30 17.77 2.72
N LEU A 152 -26.54 18.26 2.78
CA LEU A 152 -27.72 17.44 3.04
C LEU A 152 -27.89 16.35 1.97
N GLU A 153 -27.73 16.70 0.70
CA GLU A 153 -27.77 15.71 -0.40
C GLU A 153 -26.69 14.62 -0.22
N SER A 154 -25.46 15.00 0.18
CA SER A 154 -24.37 14.06 0.40
C SER A 154 -24.61 13.17 1.62
N VAL A 155 -25.25 13.68 2.68
CA VAL A 155 -25.67 12.89 3.86
C VAL A 155 -26.74 11.87 3.45
N THR A 156 -27.76 12.27 2.69
CA THR A 156 -28.79 11.34 2.18
C THR A 156 -28.20 10.27 1.28
N LYS A 157 -27.25 10.65 0.42
CA LYS A 157 -26.52 9.67 -0.41
C LYS A 157 -25.74 8.68 0.45
N CYS A 158 -25.06 9.14 1.50
CA CYS A 158 -24.41 8.24 2.45
C CYS A 158 -25.43 7.29 3.09
N PHE A 159 -26.59 7.76 3.55
CA PHE A 159 -27.67 6.91 4.05
C PHE A 159 -28.11 5.84 3.04
N ALA A 160 -28.25 6.22 1.76
CA ALA A 160 -28.58 5.30 0.69
C ALA A 160 -27.45 4.27 0.41
N SER A 161 -26.19 4.63 0.67
CA SER A 161 -25.03 3.75 0.43
C SER A 161 -25.03 2.48 1.30
N LEU A 162 -25.79 2.47 2.41
CA LEU A 162 -25.98 1.24 3.19
C LEU A 162 -26.64 0.15 2.33
N PHE A 163 -27.47 0.50 1.36
CA PHE A 163 -28.19 -0.43 0.49
C PHE A 163 -27.58 -0.53 -0.92
N THR A 164 -26.26 -0.42 -1.04
CA THR A 164 -25.59 -0.86 -2.28
C THR A 164 -25.75 -2.38 -2.46
N PRO A 165 -25.66 -2.89 -3.70
CA PRO A 165 -25.70 -4.33 -3.96
C PRO A 165 -24.72 -5.11 -3.08
N ARG A 166 -23.48 -4.65 -2.99
CA ARG A 166 -22.42 -5.27 -2.18
C ARG A 166 -22.75 -5.30 -0.69
N ALA A 167 -23.08 -4.15 -0.11
CA ALA A 167 -23.37 -4.07 1.32
C ALA A 167 -24.62 -4.88 1.70
N THR A 168 -25.61 -4.94 0.81
CA THR A 168 -26.85 -5.71 1.03
C THR A 168 -26.63 -7.21 0.93
N SER A 169 -25.94 -7.68 -0.13
CA SER A 169 -25.56 -9.10 -0.28
C SER A 169 -24.73 -9.56 0.90
N TYR A 170 -23.71 -8.80 1.29
CA TYR A 170 -22.85 -9.16 2.41
C TYR A 170 -23.64 -9.34 3.73
N ARG A 171 -24.52 -8.38 4.06
CA ARG A 171 -25.35 -8.48 5.28
C ARG A 171 -26.28 -9.68 5.25
N HIS A 172 -26.89 -9.95 4.09
CA HIS A 172 -27.76 -11.09 3.92
C HIS A 172 -27.00 -12.42 4.06
N ASP A 173 -25.83 -12.55 3.42
CA ASP A 173 -25.00 -13.76 3.47
C ASP A 173 -24.46 -14.04 4.88
N MET A 174 -24.24 -12.99 5.68
CA MET A 174 -23.86 -13.09 7.10
C MET A 174 -25.05 -13.28 8.04
N GLY A 175 -26.29 -13.25 7.54
CA GLY A 175 -27.51 -13.38 8.34
C GLY A 175 -27.80 -12.19 9.26
N PHE A 176 -27.28 -11.00 8.95
CA PHE A 176 -27.58 -9.78 9.69
C PHE A 176 -28.93 -9.19 9.26
N ASP A 177 -29.78 -8.88 10.23
CA ASP A 177 -30.97 -8.06 9.99
C ASP A 177 -30.56 -6.68 9.44
N HIS A 178 -31.15 -6.31 8.30
CA HIS A 178 -30.84 -5.08 7.59
C HIS A 178 -31.08 -3.82 8.42
N PHE A 179 -31.93 -3.87 9.46
CA PHE A 179 -32.24 -2.74 10.33
C PHE A 179 -31.42 -2.71 11.64
N GLN A 180 -30.71 -3.80 11.97
CA GLN A 180 -29.84 -3.81 13.15
C GLN A 180 -28.56 -2.98 12.93
N VAL A 181 -28.14 -2.82 11.68
CA VAL A 181 -26.96 -2.03 11.31
C VAL A 181 -27.37 -0.57 11.10
N GLY A 182 -26.97 0.30 12.02
CA GLY A 182 -27.08 1.75 11.84
C GLY A 182 -25.93 2.32 11.02
N LEU A 183 -26.19 3.39 10.27
CA LEU A 183 -25.17 4.16 9.57
C LEU A 183 -25.04 5.55 10.20
N SER A 184 -23.80 5.95 10.47
CA SER A 184 -23.43 7.32 10.81
C SER A 184 -22.73 7.98 9.62
N VAL A 185 -22.80 9.31 9.55
CA VAL A 185 -22.13 10.09 8.51
C VAL A 185 -21.17 11.09 9.16
N GLY A 186 -19.87 10.95 8.89
CA GLY A 186 -18.85 11.90 9.28
C GLY A 186 -18.77 13.06 8.29
N VAL A 187 -18.86 14.29 8.79
CA VAL A 187 -18.65 15.54 8.06
C VAL A 187 -17.34 16.13 8.56
N GLN A 188 -16.26 15.96 7.79
CA GLN A 188 -14.91 16.32 8.18
C GLN A 188 -14.37 17.45 7.31
N LYS A 189 -13.64 18.40 7.89
CA LYS A 189 -12.95 19.44 7.11
C LYS A 189 -11.97 18.81 6.11
N MET A 190 -12.05 19.24 4.85
CA MET A 190 -11.08 18.84 3.82
C MET A 190 -9.70 19.44 4.07
N VAL A 191 -8.67 18.63 3.85
CA VAL A 191 -7.27 19.04 3.72
C VAL A 191 -7.00 19.33 2.25
N ARG A 192 -6.29 20.42 1.93
CA ARG A 192 -6.04 20.85 0.53
C ARG A 192 -4.94 20.03 -0.16
N SER A 193 -5.03 18.70 -0.09
CA SER A 193 -4.09 17.80 -0.76
C SER A 193 -4.28 17.73 -2.27
N ASP A 194 -5.41 18.25 -2.79
CA ASP A 194 -5.59 18.55 -4.22
C ASP A 194 -4.46 19.43 -4.79
N LEU A 195 -3.86 20.27 -3.94
CA LEU A 195 -2.73 21.15 -4.26
C LEU A 195 -1.36 20.56 -3.89
N ALA A 196 -1.32 19.39 -3.24
CA ALA A 196 -0.09 18.75 -2.79
C ALA A 196 -0.18 17.22 -2.95
N SER A 197 -0.21 16.47 -1.84
CA SER A 197 -0.10 15.01 -1.86
C SER A 197 -0.84 14.37 -0.71
N SER A 198 -1.17 13.10 -0.87
CA SER A 198 -1.82 12.27 0.13
C SER A 198 -1.41 10.82 -0.06
N GLY A 199 -1.80 9.96 0.86
CA GLY A 199 -1.47 8.55 0.75
C GLY A 199 -1.96 7.71 1.91
N VAL A 200 -1.45 6.49 1.94
CA VAL A 200 -1.79 5.45 2.92
C VAL A 200 -0.51 4.97 3.58
N ILE A 201 -0.60 4.69 4.89
CA ILE A 201 0.47 4.16 5.71
C ILE A 201 0.01 2.86 6.33
N PHE A 202 0.88 1.85 6.31
CA PHE A 202 0.71 0.62 7.08
C PHE A 202 1.82 0.53 8.11
N THR A 203 1.48 0.15 9.34
CA THR A 203 2.49 -0.05 10.40
C THR A 203 3.14 -1.43 10.34
N LEU A 204 3.19 -2.04 9.16
CA LEU A 204 3.92 -3.27 8.86
C LEU A 204 4.16 -3.36 7.36
N ASP A 205 5.02 -4.29 6.94
CA ASP A 205 5.06 -4.70 5.54
C ASP A 205 3.81 -5.52 5.19
N THR A 206 2.97 -4.98 4.30
CA THR A 206 1.73 -5.61 3.85
C THR A 206 1.93 -6.91 3.06
N GLU A 207 3.15 -7.24 2.62
CA GLU A 207 3.41 -8.48 1.90
C GLU A 207 3.87 -9.62 2.80
N SER A 208 4.91 -9.40 3.60
CA SER A 208 5.47 -10.41 4.51
C SER A 208 4.82 -10.43 5.88
N GLY A 209 4.15 -9.34 6.29
CA GLY A 209 3.67 -9.13 7.65
C GLY A 209 4.77 -8.65 8.62
N PHE A 210 5.97 -8.29 8.13
CA PHE A 210 7.08 -7.85 8.96
C PHE A 210 6.74 -6.58 9.74
N ARG A 211 6.80 -6.68 11.07
CA ARG A 211 6.25 -5.71 12.03
C ARG A 211 7.12 -4.50 12.29
N ASP A 212 8.42 -4.59 12.06
CA ASP A 212 9.38 -3.56 12.48
C ASP A 212 9.59 -2.44 11.45
N VAL A 213 8.68 -2.31 10.48
CA VAL A 213 8.69 -1.23 9.48
C VAL A 213 7.36 -0.50 9.41
N VAL A 214 7.42 0.78 9.06
CA VAL A 214 6.28 1.54 8.57
C VAL A 214 6.39 1.63 7.05
N PHE A 215 5.35 1.21 6.35
CA PHE A 215 5.22 1.32 4.90
C PHE A 215 4.39 2.56 4.55
N VAL A 216 5.01 3.58 3.96
CA VAL A 216 4.34 4.82 3.56
C VAL A 216 4.19 4.85 2.05
N THR A 217 2.99 5.14 1.58
CA THR A 217 2.71 5.41 0.16
C THR A 217 2.30 6.86 -0.05
N SER A 218 2.61 7.43 -1.22
CA SER A 218 2.31 8.84 -1.52
C SER A 218 2.04 9.08 -3.01
N SER A 219 1.03 9.88 -3.34
CA SER A 219 0.83 10.43 -4.68
C SER A 219 0.25 11.84 -4.61
N TYR A 220 0.25 12.54 -5.74
CA TYR A 220 -0.31 13.89 -5.84
C TYR A 220 -1.84 13.88 -5.80
N GLY A 221 -2.42 14.92 -5.22
CA GLY A 221 -3.87 15.14 -5.17
C GLY A 221 -4.56 14.50 -3.97
N LEU A 222 -5.89 14.35 -4.06
CA LEU A 222 -6.73 13.69 -3.06
C LEU A 222 -6.47 12.16 -3.02
N GLY A 223 -6.56 11.56 -1.84
CA GLY A 223 -6.09 10.20 -1.55
C GLY A 223 -6.92 9.08 -2.20
N GLU A 224 -8.11 9.40 -2.67
CA GLU A 224 -9.07 8.45 -3.24
C GLU A 224 -8.46 7.59 -4.37
N ASN A 225 -7.61 8.17 -5.23
CA ASN A 225 -6.99 7.41 -6.31
C ASN A 225 -6.00 6.35 -5.80
N ILE A 226 -5.36 6.56 -4.64
CA ILE A 226 -4.41 5.61 -4.05
C ILE A 226 -5.19 4.49 -3.35
N VAL A 227 -6.21 4.86 -2.57
CA VAL A 227 -7.09 3.91 -1.88
C VAL A 227 -7.81 3.00 -2.88
N GLN A 228 -8.24 3.54 -4.01
CA GLN A 228 -8.87 2.76 -5.10
C GLN A 228 -7.86 2.05 -6.01
N GLY A 229 -6.54 2.21 -5.82
CA GLY A 229 -5.52 1.58 -6.65
C GLY A 229 -5.44 2.08 -8.09
N ARG A 230 -5.95 3.28 -8.38
CA ARG A 230 -5.98 3.85 -9.74
C ARG A 230 -4.63 4.41 -10.20
N VAL A 231 -3.72 4.62 -9.27
CA VAL A 231 -2.38 5.18 -9.51
C VAL A 231 -1.34 4.34 -8.79
N ALA A 232 -0.15 4.19 -9.39
CA ALA A 232 1.01 3.63 -8.68
C ALA A 232 1.69 4.75 -7.88
N PRO A 233 1.63 4.73 -6.53
CA PRO A 233 2.19 5.77 -5.68
C PRO A 233 3.71 5.61 -5.53
N ASP A 234 4.35 6.66 -5.03
CA ASP A 234 5.66 6.52 -4.39
C ASP A 234 5.54 5.64 -3.14
N GLU A 235 6.62 4.94 -2.81
CA GLU A 235 6.63 3.99 -1.71
C GLU A 235 7.91 4.14 -0.89
N PHE A 236 7.79 3.97 0.42
CA PHE A 236 8.86 4.18 1.39
C PHE A 236 8.77 3.16 2.53
N TYR A 237 9.92 2.65 2.99
CA TYR A 237 10.00 1.90 4.25
C TYR A 237 10.84 2.64 5.27
N VAL A 238 10.30 2.79 6.47
CA VAL A 238 10.99 3.36 7.62
C VAL A 238 11.10 2.30 8.72
N PHE A 239 12.31 2.07 9.23
CA PHE A 239 12.55 1.05 10.25
C PHE A 239 12.23 1.57 11.67
N LYS A 240 11.22 0.98 12.32
CA LYS A 240 10.70 1.47 13.60
C LYS A 240 11.73 1.48 14.73
N PRO A 241 12.51 0.40 14.98
CA PRO A 241 13.40 0.35 16.14
C PRO A 241 14.48 1.45 16.13
N ALA A 242 15.01 1.78 14.96
CA ALA A 242 16.00 2.86 14.83
C ALA A 242 15.34 4.24 14.89
N LEU A 243 14.12 4.40 14.35
CA LEU A 243 13.38 5.67 14.43
C LEU A 243 13.09 6.05 15.89
N ARG A 244 12.70 5.08 16.74
CA ARG A 244 12.54 5.29 18.20
C ARG A 244 13.82 5.78 18.90
N GLN A 245 14.97 5.44 18.35
CA GLN A 245 16.28 5.83 18.87
C GLN A 245 16.75 7.20 18.34
N GLY A 246 15.94 7.88 17.53
CA GLY A 246 16.25 9.20 16.97
C GLY A 246 17.11 9.17 15.69
N PHE A 247 17.28 8.00 15.07
CA PHE A 247 17.92 7.88 13.76
C PHE A 247 16.95 8.26 12.62
N ARG A 248 17.47 8.28 11.38
CA ARG A 248 16.68 8.60 10.17
C ARG A 248 16.61 7.39 9.23
N PRO A 249 15.95 6.28 9.61
CA PRO A 249 16.11 5.00 8.93
C PRO A 249 15.12 4.82 7.76
N LEU A 250 15.22 5.70 6.77
CA LEU A 250 14.53 5.51 5.48
C LEU A 250 15.28 4.45 4.67
N ILE A 251 15.03 3.19 5.00
CA ILE A 251 15.79 2.03 4.50
C ILE A 251 15.48 1.70 3.04
N TRP A 252 14.37 2.20 2.49
CA TRP A 252 14.01 1.96 1.10
C TRP A 252 13.05 3.02 0.57
N LYS A 253 13.22 3.40 -0.71
CA LYS A 253 12.29 4.28 -1.43
C LYS A 253 12.18 3.91 -2.92
N ARG A 254 10.96 3.97 -3.45
CA ARG A 254 10.63 3.67 -4.85
C ARG A 254 9.70 4.74 -5.43
N LEU A 255 10.04 5.22 -6.62
CA LEU A 255 9.28 6.24 -7.33
C LEU A 255 8.07 5.58 -8.02
N GLY A 256 6.87 6.11 -7.78
CA GLY A 256 5.65 5.70 -8.46
C GLY A 256 5.46 6.40 -9.81
N THR A 257 4.66 5.80 -10.70
CA THR A 257 4.35 6.40 -12.01
C THR A 257 3.51 7.66 -11.89
N LYS A 258 2.68 7.77 -10.84
CA LYS A 258 1.90 8.95 -10.45
C LYS A 258 1.15 9.61 -11.61
N GLU A 259 0.56 8.82 -12.50
CA GLU A 259 0.06 9.32 -13.79
C GLU A 259 -1.14 10.27 -13.66
N LEU A 260 -1.94 10.09 -12.61
CA LEU A 260 -3.17 10.83 -12.35
C LEU A 260 -3.16 11.41 -10.94
N ARG A 261 -3.74 12.61 -10.81
CA ARG A 261 -4.09 13.21 -9.52
C ARG A 261 -5.55 13.64 -9.50
N MET A 262 -6.20 13.50 -8.35
CA MET A 262 -7.56 13.99 -8.15
C MET A 262 -7.52 15.39 -7.55
N VAL A 263 -8.25 16.32 -8.15
CA VAL A 263 -8.30 17.74 -7.77
C VAL A 263 -9.75 18.22 -7.66
N TYR A 264 -9.95 19.38 -7.04
CA TYR A 264 -11.26 20.04 -7.00
C TYR A 264 -11.70 20.42 -8.40
N ASP A 265 -13.00 20.29 -8.66
CA ASP A 265 -13.59 20.73 -9.93
C ASP A 265 -14.32 22.07 -9.77
N GLU A 266 -13.54 23.16 -9.67
CA GLU A 266 -14.07 24.51 -9.44
C GLU A 266 -14.91 25.07 -10.62
N ALA A 267 -14.78 24.48 -11.81
CA ALA A 267 -15.39 24.99 -13.05
C ALA A 267 -16.42 24.03 -13.68
N GLY A 268 -16.64 22.86 -13.07
CA GLY A 268 -17.52 21.83 -13.61
C GLY A 268 -18.75 21.57 -12.74
N SER A 269 -19.58 20.62 -13.16
CA SER A 269 -20.77 20.17 -12.41
C SER A 269 -20.47 19.08 -11.39
N LYS A 270 -19.21 18.61 -11.32
CA LYS A 270 -18.77 17.57 -10.38
C LYS A 270 -18.06 18.21 -9.19
N LEU A 271 -17.95 17.47 -8.09
CA LEU A 271 -17.20 17.93 -6.91
C LEU A 271 -15.67 17.82 -7.11
N VAL A 272 -15.23 16.77 -7.80
CA VAL A 272 -13.81 16.46 -8.05
C VAL A 272 -13.60 15.93 -9.46
N LYS A 273 -12.37 16.05 -9.96
CA LYS A 273 -11.95 15.51 -11.27
C LYS A 273 -10.54 14.95 -11.22
N ASN A 274 -10.27 13.99 -12.10
CA ASN A 274 -8.92 13.49 -12.34
C ASN A 274 -8.24 14.28 -13.47
N VAL A 275 -6.98 14.62 -13.26
CA VAL A 275 -6.12 15.28 -14.24
C VAL A 275 -4.79 14.54 -14.34
N ASN A 276 -4.17 14.59 -15.51
CA ASN A 276 -2.83 14.02 -15.72
C ASN A 276 -1.80 14.82 -14.95
N VAL A 277 -0.85 14.11 -14.35
CA VAL A 277 0.33 14.71 -13.71
C VAL A 277 1.40 14.98 -14.77
N SER A 278 2.10 16.12 -14.62
CA SER A 278 3.18 16.50 -15.54
C SER A 278 4.33 15.49 -15.52
N ALA A 279 5.05 15.35 -16.63
CA ALA A 279 6.21 14.45 -16.68
C ALA A 279 7.29 14.83 -15.66
N GLU A 280 7.47 16.13 -15.40
CA GLU A 280 8.39 16.63 -14.38
C GLU A 280 7.99 16.16 -12.97
N ASP A 281 6.72 16.33 -12.60
CA ASP A 281 6.24 15.92 -11.27
C ASP A 281 6.27 14.40 -11.09
N ARG A 282 5.97 13.63 -12.16
CA ARG A 282 6.07 12.17 -12.16
C ARG A 282 7.49 11.68 -11.87
N SER A 283 8.50 12.44 -12.32
CA SER A 283 9.93 12.13 -12.11
C SER A 283 10.44 12.45 -10.69
N ARG A 284 9.61 13.03 -9.83
CA ARG A 284 9.94 13.43 -8.46
C ARG A 284 9.10 12.68 -7.42
N PHE A 285 9.67 12.48 -6.23
CA PHE A 285 8.90 12.03 -5.08
C PHE A 285 7.90 13.13 -4.68
N SER A 286 6.66 12.71 -4.44
CA SER A 286 5.54 13.59 -4.09
C SER A 286 5.65 14.18 -2.67
N VAL A 287 6.48 13.60 -1.82
CA VAL A 287 6.80 14.08 -0.47
C VAL A 287 8.30 14.05 -0.19
N SER A 288 8.72 14.87 0.78
CA SER A 288 10.11 14.89 1.24
C SER A 288 10.39 13.77 2.24
N GLU A 289 11.66 13.41 2.42
CA GLU A 289 12.05 12.42 3.43
C GLU A 289 11.68 12.85 4.86
N ALA A 290 11.67 14.16 5.15
CA ALA A 290 11.24 14.69 6.44
C ALA A 290 9.73 14.48 6.67
N ASP A 291 8.92 14.61 5.61
CA ASP A 291 7.49 14.30 5.69
C ASP A 291 7.30 12.80 6.00
N VAL A 292 8.03 11.92 5.29
CA VAL A 292 7.94 10.46 5.47
C VAL A 292 8.31 10.03 6.90
N LEU A 293 9.38 10.60 7.47
CA LEU A 293 9.78 10.30 8.85
C LEU A 293 8.74 10.80 9.86
N THR A 294 8.17 12.00 9.65
CA THR A 294 7.11 12.54 10.51
C THR A 294 5.86 11.66 10.47
N LEU A 295 5.46 11.22 9.26
CA LEU A 295 4.35 10.29 9.08
C LEU A 295 4.61 8.93 9.75
N ALA A 296 5.85 8.43 9.70
CA ALA A 296 6.23 7.20 10.37
C ALA A 296 6.16 7.32 11.90
N ASP A 297 6.64 8.44 12.46
CA ASP A 297 6.52 8.73 13.89
C ASP A 297 5.04 8.79 14.34
N TRP A 298 4.20 9.47 13.57
CA TRP A 298 2.76 9.54 13.84
C TRP A 298 2.10 8.17 13.75
N ALA A 299 2.44 7.36 12.74
CA ALA A 299 1.90 6.02 12.56
C ALA A 299 2.27 5.09 13.72
N MET A 300 3.50 5.18 14.23
CA MET A 300 3.94 4.43 15.40
C MET A 300 3.20 4.84 16.67
N ALA A 301 3.00 6.15 16.89
CA ALA A 301 2.22 6.63 18.03
C ALA A 301 0.73 6.22 17.97
N ILE A 302 0.15 6.16 16.76
CA ILE A 302 -1.21 5.63 16.54
C ILE A 302 -1.26 4.14 16.87
N GLU A 303 -0.36 3.33 16.32
CA GLU A 303 -0.26 1.89 16.60
C GLU A 303 -0.07 1.59 18.09
N GLU A 304 0.82 2.32 18.77
CA GLU A 304 1.08 2.16 20.20
C GLU A 304 -0.17 2.48 21.04
N HIS A 305 -0.90 3.54 20.70
CA HIS A 305 -2.16 3.89 21.38
C HIS A 305 -3.21 2.79 21.25
N TYR A 306 -3.43 2.34 20.03
CA TYR A 306 -4.45 1.36 19.70
C TYR A 306 -4.12 -0.04 20.22
N THR A 307 -2.83 -0.42 20.19
CA THR A 307 -2.31 -1.62 20.84
C THR A 307 -2.54 -1.58 22.35
N ALA A 308 -2.23 -0.46 23.00
CA ALA A 308 -2.45 -0.29 24.43
C ALA A 308 -3.94 -0.34 24.81
N ARG A 309 -4.83 0.27 24.02
CA ARG A 309 -6.29 0.25 24.24
C ARG A 309 -6.88 -1.15 24.08
N ARG A 310 -6.44 -1.91 23.08
CA ARG A 310 -6.96 -3.27 22.82
C ARG A 310 -6.32 -4.35 23.70
N GLY A 311 -5.13 -4.08 24.24
CA GLY A 311 -4.35 -5.03 25.05
C GLY A 311 -3.67 -6.14 24.24
N VAL A 312 -3.73 -6.07 22.91
CA VAL A 312 -3.07 -6.98 21.96
C VAL A 312 -2.45 -6.16 20.83
N ASP A 313 -1.38 -6.69 20.25
CA ASP A 313 -0.69 -6.07 19.11
C ASP A 313 -1.69 -5.76 17.98
N MET A 314 -1.79 -4.48 17.61
CA MET A 314 -2.75 -4.01 16.63
C MET A 314 -2.08 -3.11 15.60
N PRO A 315 -1.57 -3.67 14.50
CA PRO A 315 -1.08 -2.88 13.38
C PRO A 315 -2.22 -2.09 12.76
N MET A 316 -1.86 -0.99 12.10
CA MET A 316 -2.79 0.03 11.64
C MET A 316 -2.63 0.30 10.15
N ASP A 317 -3.76 0.53 9.49
CA ASP A 317 -3.93 1.11 8.17
C ASP A 317 -4.41 2.57 8.35
N ILE A 318 -3.63 3.53 7.86
CA ILE A 318 -3.77 4.95 8.17
C ILE A 318 -3.78 5.76 6.87
N GLU A 319 -4.76 6.62 6.69
CA GLU A 319 -4.81 7.56 5.58
C GLU A 319 -4.30 8.94 6.04
N TRP A 320 -3.51 9.59 5.19
CA TRP A 320 -2.91 10.89 5.48
C TRP A 320 -3.01 11.84 4.28
N ALA A 321 -2.93 13.14 4.57
CA ALA A 321 -2.98 14.21 3.57
C ALA A 321 -2.01 15.34 3.94
N LYS A 322 -1.31 15.89 2.95
CA LYS A 322 -0.53 17.13 3.06
C LYS A 322 -1.33 18.28 2.51
N ASP A 323 -1.51 19.33 3.29
CA ASP A 323 -2.21 20.53 2.86
C ASP A 323 -1.31 21.38 1.96
N GLY A 324 -1.73 21.63 0.71
CA GLY A 324 -0.92 22.39 -0.24
C GLY A 324 -0.89 23.91 -0.01
N ARG A 325 -1.65 24.44 0.96
CA ARG A 325 -1.61 25.86 1.33
C ARG A 325 -0.66 26.13 2.49
N SER A 326 -0.77 25.31 3.53
CA SER A 326 0.04 25.43 4.75
C SER A 326 1.33 24.60 4.72
N GLY A 327 1.38 23.56 3.88
CA GLY A 327 2.46 22.57 3.85
C GLY A 327 2.40 21.55 4.99
N GLU A 328 1.35 21.59 5.83
CA GLU A 328 1.22 20.74 7.00
C GLU A 328 0.66 19.35 6.67
N LEU A 329 1.09 18.35 7.44
CA LEU A 329 0.59 16.98 7.36
C LEU A 329 -0.62 16.78 8.28
N PHE A 330 -1.53 15.90 7.89
CA PHE A 330 -2.73 15.52 8.63
C PHE A 330 -2.98 14.02 8.50
N ILE A 331 -3.43 13.38 9.57
CA ILE A 331 -4.04 12.05 9.55
C ILE A 331 -5.54 12.23 9.34
N VAL A 332 -6.10 11.58 8.32
CA VAL A 332 -7.50 11.73 7.94
C VAL A 332 -8.35 10.52 8.30
N GLN A 333 -7.73 9.35 8.52
CA GLN A 333 -8.39 8.14 8.99
C GLN A 333 -7.36 7.15 9.56
N ALA A 334 -7.76 6.32 10.52
CA ALA A 334 -6.96 5.18 10.97
C ALA A 334 -7.89 4.02 11.35
N ARG A 335 -7.49 2.80 11.02
CA ARG A 335 -8.20 1.57 11.36
C ARG A 335 -7.22 0.40 11.53
N PRO A 336 -7.62 -0.69 12.21
CA PRO A 336 -6.78 -1.88 12.32
C PRO A 336 -6.46 -2.50 10.95
N GLU A 337 -5.24 -2.99 10.78
CA GLU A 337 -4.83 -3.85 9.65
C GLU A 337 -5.27 -5.30 9.95
N THR A 338 -6.06 -5.89 9.05
CA THR A 338 -6.73 -7.18 9.32
C THR A 338 -6.14 -8.37 8.60
N VAL A 339 -5.36 -8.19 7.52
CA VAL A 339 -4.85 -9.28 6.66
C VAL A 339 -3.84 -10.15 7.41
N HIS A 340 -2.85 -9.53 8.08
CA HIS A 340 -1.82 -10.29 8.79
C HIS A 340 -2.18 -10.59 10.23
N SER A 341 -3.21 -9.96 10.79
CA SER A 341 -3.67 -10.18 12.16
C SER A 341 -4.12 -11.62 12.45
N GLN A 342 -4.48 -12.39 11.42
CA GLN A 342 -5.02 -13.75 11.55
C GLN A 342 -4.01 -14.87 11.20
N ARG A 343 -2.83 -14.53 10.65
CA ARG A 343 -1.84 -15.54 10.24
C ARG A 343 -0.99 -16.00 11.42
N THR A 344 -1.20 -17.23 11.85
CA THR A 344 -0.26 -17.90 12.77
C THR A 344 0.94 -18.38 11.96
N VAL A 345 2.10 -17.75 12.13
CA VAL A 345 3.36 -18.00 11.39
C VAL A 345 4.03 -19.30 11.85
N THR A 346 3.35 -20.44 11.73
CA THR A 346 3.92 -21.76 12.06
C THR A 346 4.19 -22.61 10.82
N GLN A 347 3.46 -22.36 9.72
CA GLN A 347 3.63 -23.08 8.46
C GLN A 347 4.23 -22.17 7.39
N ILE A 348 5.41 -22.53 6.92
CA ILE A 348 6.08 -21.86 5.80
C ILE A 348 5.71 -22.62 4.54
N GLN A 349 4.95 -21.98 3.65
CA GLN A 349 4.70 -22.47 2.30
C GLN A 349 5.65 -21.77 1.33
N SER A 350 6.43 -22.53 0.59
CA SER A 350 7.26 -22.01 -0.50
C SER A 350 6.83 -22.62 -1.81
N TYR A 351 6.57 -21.76 -2.80
CA TYR A 351 6.26 -22.14 -4.16
C TYR A 351 7.53 -22.04 -5.00
N ARG A 352 7.81 -23.06 -5.81
CA ARG A 352 8.96 -23.07 -6.72
C ARG A 352 8.51 -23.51 -8.10
N LEU A 353 8.69 -22.65 -9.08
CA LEU A 353 8.50 -23.01 -10.48
C LEU A 353 9.63 -23.97 -10.90
N GLU A 354 9.26 -25.14 -11.42
CA GLU A 354 10.24 -26.14 -11.85
C GLU A 354 10.64 -25.98 -13.32
N GLU A 355 9.75 -25.37 -14.10
CA GLU A 355 9.87 -25.27 -15.55
C GLU A 355 10.15 -23.82 -15.98
N LYS A 356 10.81 -23.68 -17.13
CA LYS A 356 10.98 -22.39 -17.79
C LYS A 356 9.92 -22.25 -18.87
N GLY A 357 9.12 -21.20 -18.79
CA GLY A 357 8.16 -20.83 -19.84
C GLY A 357 8.48 -19.49 -20.49
N GLU A 358 7.82 -19.23 -21.61
CA GLU A 358 7.78 -17.89 -22.22
C GLU A 358 6.99 -16.94 -21.31
N VAL A 359 7.57 -15.79 -20.99
CA VAL A 359 6.89 -14.75 -20.19
C VAL A 359 6.03 -13.91 -21.13
N LEU A 360 4.72 -13.95 -20.94
CA LEU A 360 3.75 -13.18 -21.71
C LEU A 360 3.62 -11.76 -21.18
N VAL A 361 3.46 -11.64 -19.85
CA VAL A 361 3.18 -10.38 -19.17
C VAL A 361 3.95 -10.31 -17.86
N LYS A 362 4.35 -9.10 -17.47
CA LYS A 362 4.99 -8.80 -16.20
C LYS A 362 4.24 -7.68 -15.49
N GLY A 363 4.15 -7.78 -14.18
CA GLY A 363 3.61 -6.73 -13.33
C GLY A 363 4.18 -6.84 -11.92
N LEU A 364 3.55 -6.15 -10.98
CA LEU A 364 3.87 -6.23 -9.57
C LEU A 364 3.23 -7.50 -8.98
N ALA A 365 4.05 -8.35 -8.37
CA ALA A 365 3.60 -9.54 -7.64
C ALA A 365 2.85 -9.14 -6.36
N VAL A 366 1.73 -9.80 -6.10
CA VAL A 366 0.98 -9.72 -4.86
C VAL A 366 0.87 -11.13 -4.28
N GLY A 367 1.50 -11.32 -3.12
CA GLY A 367 1.68 -12.63 -2.52
C GLY A 367 2.85 -13.39 -3.16
N ASP A 368 2.92 -14.69 -2.91
CA ASP A 368 4.06 -15.54 -3.26
C ASP A 368 3.67 -16.87 -3.90
N LYS A 369 2.39 -17.02 -4.22
CA LYS A 369 1.84 -18.25 -4.77
C LYS A 369 2.08 -18.34 -6.27
N ILE A 370 1.97 -19.57 -6.75
CA ILE A 370 1.89 -19.87 -8.18
C ILE A 370 0.53 -20.54 -8.40
N ALA A 371 -0.17 -20.12 -9.45
CA ALA A 371 -1.41 -20.76 -9.87
C ALA A 371 -1.47 -20.84 -11.40
N SER A 372 -2.07 -21.91 -11.90
CA SER A 372 -2.30 -22.14 -13.32
C SER A 372 -3.79 -22.21 -13.59
N GLY A 373 -4.19 -21.81 -14.80
CA GLY A 373 -5.57 -21.98 -15.25
C GLY A 373 -5.86 -21.22 -16.54
N THR A 374 -7.09 -21.42 -17.01
CA THR A 374 -7.57 -20.78 -18.24
C THR A 374 -7.83 -19.30 -18.01
N VAL A 375 -7.26 -18.44 -18.83
CA VAL A 375 -7.51 -16.99 -18.87
C VAL A 375 -8.97 -16.71 -19.22
N ASN A 376 -9.56 -15.76 -18.51
CA ASN A 376 -10.81 -15.11 -18.91
C ASN A 376 -10.65 -13.59 -18.79
N VAL A 377 -10.57 -12.94 -19.97
CA VAL A 377 -10.48 -11.48 -20.06
C VAL A 377 -11.88 -10.89 -19.93
N ILE A 378 -12.15 -10.23 -18.81
CA ILE A 378 -13.43 -9.59 -18.52
C ILE A 378 -13.19 -8.08 -18.50
N PRO A 379 -13.75 -7.32 -19.47
CA PRO A 379 -13.43 -5.90 -19.60
C PRO A 379 -14.13 -5.03 -18.55
N ASN A 380 -15.28 -5.45 -18.04
CA ASN A 380 -16.05 -4.73 -17.03
C ASN A 380 -17.02 -5.67 -16.30
N VAL A 381 -17.57 -5.18 -15.18
CA VAL A 381 -18.47 -5.88 -14.25
C VAL A 381 -19.71 -6.48 -14.94
N SER A 382 -20.19 -5.89 -16.04
CA SER A 382 -21.38 -6.41 -16.73
C SER A 382 -21.17 -7.80 -17.38
N HIS A 383 -19.91 -8.20 -17.59
CA HIS A 383 -19.52 -9.49 -18.16
C HIS A 383 -19.12 -10.54 -17.12
N ILE A 384 -19.31 -10.25 -15.82
CA ILE A 384 -18.95 -11.16 -14.72
C ILE A 384 -19.60 -12.55 -14.86
N ARG A 385 -20.77 -12.62 -15.49
CA ARG A 385 -21.51 -13.88 -15.74
C ARG A 385 -20.75 -14.88 -16.60
N ASP A 386 -19.78 -14.41 -17.38
CA ASP A 386 -18.99 -15.25 -18.27
C ASP A 386 -17.81 -15.93 -17.54
N PHE A 387 -17.57 -15.58 -16.27
CA PHE A 387 -16.50 -16.15 -15.45
C PHE A 387 -16.85 -17.52 -14.88
N LYS A 388 -15.88 -18.44 -14.86
CA LYS A 388 -16.00 -19.75 -14.23
C LYS A 388 -14.99 -19.92 -13.11
N ALA A 389 -15.39 -20.60 -12.04
CA ALA A 389 -14.52 -20.92 -10.93
C ALA A 389 -13.25 -21.66 -11.41
N GLY A 390 -12.09 -21.31 -10.86
CA GLY A 390 -10.78 -21.83 -11.22
C GLY A 390 -10.11 -21.13 -12.42
N GLN A 391 -10.78 -20.18 -13.08
CA GLN A 391 -10.15 -19.39 -14.15
C GLN A 391 -9.22 -18.30 -13.62
N ILE A 392 -8.34 -17.81 -14.49
CA ILE A 392 -7.50 -16.65 -14.24
C ILE A 392 -8.24 -15.40 -14.72
N LEU A 393 -8.59 -14.52 -13.80
CA LEU A 393 -9.29 -13.26 -14.08
C LEU A 393 -8.30 -12.24 -14.66
N VAL A 394 -8.56 -11.76 -15.88
CA VAL A 394 -7.78 -10.68 -16.51
C VAL A 394 -8.68 -9.47 -16.76
N THR A 395 -8.33 -8.30 -16.23
CA THR A 395 -9.11 -7.06 -16.43
C THR A 395 -8.24 -5.79 -16.38
N ASP A 396 -8.82 -4.61 -16.67
CA ASP A 396 -8.07 -3.35 -16.62
C ASP A 396 -7.79 -2.93 -15.17
N ILE A 397 -8.84 -2.90 -14.34
CA ILE A 397 -8.81 -2.61 -12.91
C ILE A 397 -9.94 -3.38 -12.25
N THR A 398 -9.74 -3.80 -10.99
CA THR A 398 -10.84 -4.32 -10.17
C THR A 398 -11.32 -3.26 -9.20
N ASP A 399 -12.60 -3.35 -8.90
CA ASP A 399 -13.27 -2.59 -7.86
C ASP A 399 -14.11 -3.58 -7.03
N PRO A 400 -14.74 -3.11 -5.95
CA PRO A 400 -15.62 -3.91 -5.10
C PRO A 400 -16.62 -4.85 -5.79
N ASP A 401 -17.15 -4.48 -6.95
CA ASP A 401 -18.18 -5.28 -7.63
C ASP A 401 -17.63 -6.59 -8.23
N TRP A 402 -16.30 -6.73 -8.29
CA TRP A 402 -15.61 -7.92 -8.79
C TRP A 402 -15.45 -9.03 -7.73
N GLU A 403 -15.62 -8.71 -6.45
CA GLU A 403 -15.35 -9.65 -5.34
C GLU A 403 -16.00 -11.04 -5.47
N PRO A 404 -17.27 -11.17 -5.92
CA PRO A 404 -17.91 -12.47 -6.03
C PRO A 404 -17.11 -13.46 -6.89
N ILE A 405 -16.55 -12.99 -8.02
CA ILE A 405 -15.74 -13.85 -8.89
C ILE A 405 -14.28 -13.95 -8.45
N MET A 406 -13.73 -12.90 -7.82
CA MET A 406 -12.37 -12.94 -7.26
C MET A 406 -12.20 -14.10 -6.26
N LYS A 407 -13.23 -14.39 -5.44
CA LYS A 407 -13.26 -15.52 -4.50
C LYS A 407 -13.13 -16.90 -5.16
N THR A 408 -13.49 -17.00 -6.43
CA THR A 408 -13.48 -18.26 -7.17
C THR A 408 -12.36 -18.33 -8.22
N ALA A 409 -11.56 -17.26 -8.37
CA ALA A 409 -10.47 -17.20 -9.34
C ALA A 409 -9.24 -17.98 -8.86
N ALA A 410 -8.50 -18.58 -9.80
CA ALA A 410 -7.21 -19.21 -9.51
C ALA A 410 -6.07 -18.16 -9.38
N ALA A 411 -6.13 -17.09 -10.17
CA ALA A 411 -5.25 -15.94 -10.10
C ALA A 411 -5.94 -14.68 -10.65
N ILE A 412 -5.40 -13.50 -10.31
CA ILE A 412 -5.93 -12.21 -10.76
C ILE A 412 -4.82 -11.41 -11.44
N ILE A 413 -5.06 -10.92 -12.65
CA ILE A 413 -4.11 -10.12 -13.42
C ILE A 413 -4.79 -8.82 -13.84
N THR A 414 -4.19 -7.68 -13.50
CA THR A 414 -4.73 -6.36 -13.88
C THR A 414 -3.73 -5.51 -14.64
N ASN A 415 -4.22 -4.70 -15.59
CA ASN A 415 -3.39 -3.70 -16.27
C ASN A 415 -2.91 -2.62 -15.29
N ARG A 416 -3.81 -2.15 -14.41
CA ARG A 416 -3.55 -1.06 -13.46
C ARG A 416 -3.64 -1.56 -12.03
N GLY A 417 -2.94 -0.90 -11.13
CA GLY A 417 -2.92 -1.22 -9.70
C GLY A 417 -1.51 -1.25 -9.13
N GLY A 418 -1.38 -0.80 -7.88
CA GLY A 418 -0.17 -0.95 -7.06
C GLY A 418 -0.39 -1.91 -5.89
N ARG A 419 0.57 -1.98 -4.95
CA ARG A 419 0.51 -2.84 -3.75
C ARG A 419 -0.73 -2.58 -2.89
N THR A 420 -1.31 -1.38 -2.97
CA THR A 420 -2.49 -0.94 -2.20
C THR A 420 -3.78 -0.97 -3.03
N SER A 421 -3.74 -1.50 -4.24
CA SER A 421 -4.94 -1.56 -5.08
C SER A 421 -5.98 -2.54 -4.55
N HIS A 422 -7.24 -2.36 -4.96
CA HIS A 422 -8.33 -3.27 -4.60
C HIS A 422 -7.99 -4.73 -4.94
N ALA A 423 -7.49 -4.99 -6.16
CA ALA A 423 -6.97 -6.30 -6.55
C ALA A 423 -5.94 -6.83 -5.55
N ALA A 424 -4.96 -6.00 -5.19
CA ALA A 424 -3.89 -6.43 -4.30
C ALA A 424 -4.36 -6.73 -2.87
N ILE A 425 -5.24 -5.88 -2.30
CA ILE A 425 -5.77 -6.05 -0.95
C ILE A 425 -6.60 -7.33 -0.86
N VAL A 426 -7.60 -7.47 -1.74
CA VAL A 426 -8.54 -8.60 -1.72
C VAL A 426 -7.82 -9.91 -2.06
N SER A 427 -6.87 -9.92 -3.01
CA SER A 427 -6.06 -11.11 -3.29
C SER A 427 -5.25 -11.59 -2.09
N ARG A 428 -4.73 -10.69 -1.25
CA ARG A 428 -4.03 -11.07 -0.01
C ARG A 428 -4.98 -11.67 1.02
N GLU A 429 -6.16 -11.06 1.21
CA GLU A 429 -7.22 -11.56 2.10
C GLU A 429 -7.69 -12.96 1.71
N LEU A 430 -7.91 -13.18 0.40
CA LEU A 430 -8.34 -14.46 -0.15
C LEU A 430 -7.20 -15.48 -0.32
N GLY A 431 -5.95 -15.03 -0.21
CA GLY A 431 -4.77 -15.87 -0.42
C GLY A 431 -4.62 -16.38 -1.86
N ILE A 432 -4.98 -15.57 -2.85
CA ILE A 432 -4.92 -15.88 -4.29
C ILE A 432 -3.75 -15.08 -4.91
N PRO A 433 -2.89 -15.67 -5.77
CA PRO A 433 -1.83 -14.90 -6.44
C PRO A 433 -2.41 -13.81 -7.34
N ALA A 434 -1.83 -12.62 -7.25
CA ALA A 434 -2.19 -11.50 -8.12
C ALA A 434 -0.98 -10.83 -8.76
N ILE A 435 -1.13 -10.41 -10.01
CA ILE A 435 -0.12 -9.64 -10.75
C ILE A 435 -0.78 -8.36 -11.25
N VAL A 436 -0.49 -7.24 -10.59
CA VAL A 436 -1.14 -5.95 -10.83
C VAL A 436 -0.21 -4.98 -11.55
N GLY A 437 -0.74 -3.97 -12.22
CA GLY A 437 0.10 -2.97 -12.89
C GLY A 437 0.83 -3.52 -14.12
N CYS A 438 0.23 -4.50 -14.82
CA CYS A 438 0.80 -5.11 -16.02
C CYS A 438 0.83 -4.20 -17.25
N ASN A 439 0.11 -3.07 -17.21
CA ASN A 439 -0.14 -2.11 -18.27
C ASN A 439 -0.97 -2.64 -19.46
N ASP A 440 -0.62 -3.77 -20.07
CA ASP A 440 -1.25 -4.27 -21.30
C ASP A 440 -1.68 -5.74 -21.27
N ALA A 441 -1.86 -6.33 -20.08
CA ALA A 441 -2.33 -7.69 -19.89
C ALA A 441 -3.62 -8.01 -20.66
N THR A 442 -4.62 -7.11 -20.66
CA THR A 442 -5.91 -7.35 -21.36
C THR A 442 -5.77 -7.40 -22.88
N ARG A 443 -4.65 -6.91 -23.43
CA ARG A 443 -4.35 -6.94 -24.87
C ARG A 443 -3.48 -8.14 -25.22
N VAL A 444 -2.55 -8.51 -24.34
CA VAL A 444 -1.58 -9.58 -24.57
C VAL A 444 -2.20 -10.97 -24.32
N LEU A 445 -3.00 -11.10 -23.25
CA LEU A 445 -3.63 -12.37 -22.87
C LEU A 445 -4.98 -12.54 -23.58
N GLN A 446 -5.32 -13.77 -23.94
CA GLN A 446 -6.57 -14.09 -24.64
C GLN A 446 -7.46 -15.03 -23.82
N SER A 447 -8.77 -14.78 -23.81
CA SER A 447 -9.72 -15.69 -23.14
C SER A 447 -9.64 -17.10 -23.73
N GLY A 448 -9.58 -18.11 -22.88
CA GLY A 448 -9.38 -19.51 -23.28
C GLY A 448 -7.91 -19.96 -23.31
N GLN A 449 -6.96 -19.04 -23.15
CA GLN A 449 -5.52 -19.37 -23.10
C GLN A 449 -5.15 -19.98 -21.74
N GLU A 450 -4.40 -21.07 -21.74
CA GLU A 450 -3.79 -21.62 -20.51
C GLU A 450 -2.54 -20.83 -20.15
N VAL A 451 -2.44 -20.38 -18.89
CA VAL A 451 -1.28 -19.64 -18.38
C VAL A 451 -0.96 -20.03 -16.94
N THR A 452 0.27 -19.71 -16.53
CA THR A 452 0.74 -19.83 -15.14
C THR A 452 1.11 -18.47 -14.60
N ALA A 453 0.44 -18.01 -13.54
CA ALA A 453 0.75 -16.79 -12.83
C ALA A 453 1.69 -17.10 -11.66
N CYS A 454 2.90 -16.54 -11.68
CA CYS A 454 3.94 -16.76 -10.67
C CYS A 454 4.26 -15.47 -9.91
N CYS A 455 4.05 -15.50 -8.59
CA CYS A 455 4.43 -14.44 -7.67
C CYS A 455 5.60 -14.83 -6.75
N ALA A 456 6.19 -16.01 -6.93
CA ALA A 456 7.18 -16.57 -6.02
C ALA A 456 8.62 -16.04 -6.21
N GLU A 457 8.89 -15.30 -7.29
CA GLU A 457 10.24 -14.92 -7.74
C GLU A 457 10.66 -13.48 -7.37
N GLY A 458 10.04 -12.87 -6.35
CA GLY A 458 10.32 -11.50 -5.88
C GLY A 458 9.19 -10.52 -6.17
N GLU A 459 9.51 -9.22 -6.34
CA GLU A 459 8.48 -8.17 -6.54
C GLU A 459 7.83 -8.19 -7.93
N VAL A 460 8.47 -8.83 -8.91
CA VAL A 460 7.95 -8.88 -10.29
C VAL A 460 7.20 -10.18 -10.48
N GLY A 461 5.88 -10.06 -10.60
CA GLY A 461 5.00 -11.17 -10.96
C GLY A 461 5.09 -11.43 -12.46
N ARG A 462 5.10 -12.71 -12.83
CA ARG A 462 5.23 -13.14 -14.24
C ARG A 462 4.09 -14.05 -14.63
N VAL A 463 3.51 -13.79 -15.78
CA VAL A 463 2.53 -14.66 -16.43
C VAL A 463 3.25 -15.44 -17.52
N TYR A 464 3.28 -16.76 -17.40
CA TYR A 464 3.90 -17.65 -18.37
C TYR A 464 2.87 -18.31 -19.28
N ALA A 465 3.27 -18.58 -20.52
CA ALA A 465 2.48 -19.38 -21.44
C ALA A 465 2.37 -20.84 -20.99
N GLY A 466 1.15 -21.37 -20.99
CA GLY A 466 0.86 -22.76 -20.63
C GLY A 466 0.76 -23.02 -19.13
N GLU A 467 0.39 -24.25 -18.80
CA GLU A 467 0.38 -24.79 -17.44
C GLU A 467 1.77 -25.35 -17.11
N LEU A 468 2.54 -24.58 -16.34
CA LEU A 468 3.88 -24.96 -15.90
C LEU A 468 3.81 -25.70 -14.57
N ARG A 469 4.68 -26.68 -14.40
CA ARG A 469 4.82 -27.40 -13.12
C ARG A 469 5.51 -26.54 -12.08
N PHE A 470 4.94 -26.57 -10.88
CA PHE A 470 5.52 -25.96 -9.71
C PHE A 470 5.30 -26.84 -8.49
N ASP A 471 6.26 -26.79 -7.57
CA ASP A 471 6.20 -27.49 -6.30
C ASP A 471 5.73 -26.54 -5.18
N VAL A 472 4.97 -27.11 -4.25
CA VAL A 472 4.54 -26.44 -3.01
C VAL A 472 5.12 -27.20 -1.83
N HIS A 473 6.15 -26.63 -1.20
CA HIS A 473 6.70 -27.19 0.03
C HIS A 473 6.08 -26.49 1.23
N THR A 474 5.41 -27.26 2.09
CA THR A 474 4.92 -26.78 3.39
C THR A 474 5.79 -27.37 4.48
N VAL A 475 6.42 -26.51 5.29
CA VAL A 475 7.20 -26.93 6.46
C VAL A 475 6.60 -26.27 7.69
N ASP A 476 6.19 -27.08 8.67
CA ASP A 476 5.88 -26.60 10.01
C ASP A 476 7.18 -26.40 10.77
N VAL A 477 7.54 -25.15 11.02
CA VAL A 477 8.79 -24.80 11.70
C VAL A 477 8.63 -24.71 13.22
N SER A 478 7.40 -24.83 13.74
CA SER A 478 7.12 -24.66 15.17
C SER A 478 7.70 -25.79 16.04
N GLN A 479 7.96 -26.96 15.45
CA GLN A 479 8.43 -28.14 16.17
C GLN A 479 9.92 -28.47 15.95
N LEU A 480 10.65 -27.64 15.21
CA LEU A 480 12.06 -27.91 14.93
C LEU A 480 12.94 -27.62 16.17
N PRO A 481 13.71 -28.58 16.68
CA PRO A 481 14.62 -28.34 17.78
C PRO A 481 15.72 -27.37 17.35
N ARG A 482 16.09 -26.42 18.22
CA ARG A 482 17.23 -25.52 17.98
C ARG A 482 18.55 -26.31 18.12
N PRO A 483 19.40 -26.37 17.08
CA PRO A 483 20.70 -27.03 17.17
C PRO A 483 21.69 -26.21 18.02
N HIS A 484 22.79 -26.84 18.44
CA HIS A 484 23.90 -26.16 19.13
C HIS A 484 24.66 -25.16 18.24
N THR A 485 24.64 -25.38 16.92
CA THR A 485 25.28 -24.50 15.93
C THR A 485 24.29 -23.42 15.50
N HIS A 486 24.74 -22.16 15.48
CA HIS A 486 23.92 -21.07 14.95
C HIS A 486 23.59 -21.27 13.47
N ILE A 487 22.29 -21.23 13.13
CA ILE A 487 21.80 -21.37 11.77
C ILE A 487 21.62 -19.97 11.19
N MET A 488 22.64 -19.51 10.47
CA MET A 488 22.63 -18.21 9.80
C MET A 488 22.23 -18.34 8.33
N MET A 489 21.62 -17.28 7.77
CA MET A 489 21.17 -17.25 6.38
C MET A 489 22.25 -16.74 5.43
N ASN A 490 22.19 -17.20 4.18
CA ASN A 490 22.90 -16.63 3.05
C ASN A 490 21.86 -15.94 2.15
N ILE A 491 21.92 -14.61 2.10
CA ILE A 491 20.92 -13.79 1.40
C ILE A 491 21.62 -12.81 0.46
N ALA A 492 20.90 -12.38 -0.56
CA ALA A 492 21.41 -11.44 -1.56
C ALA A 492 20.36 -10.42 -2.00
N SER A 493 19.07 -10.78 -1.96
CA SER A 493 17.96 -9.94 -2.43
C SER A 493 17.33 -9.20 -1.25
N PRO A 494 17.38 -7.86 -1.22
CA PRO A 494 16.64 -7.05 -0.25
C PRO A 494 15.12 -7.27 -0.34
N GLU A 495 14.60 -7.53 -1.53
CA GLU A 495 13.17 -7.70 -1.81
C GLU A 495 12.55 -8.89 -1.08
N LEU A 496 13.34 -9.94 -0.83
CA LEU A 496 12.89 -11.13 -0.11
C LEU A 496 13.23 -11.10 1.39
N ALA A 497 13.93 -10.05 1.86
CA ALA A 497 14.55 -10.03 3.17
C ALA A 497 13.53 -10.15 4.31
N PHE A 498 12.45 -9.37 4.28
CA PHE A 498 11.42 -9.39 5.34
C PHE A 498 10.70 -10.73 5.44
N LYS A 499 10.40 -11.36 4.30
CA LYS A 499 9.81 -12.69 4.26
C LYS A 499 10.77 -13.76 4.78
N GLN A 500 12.03 -13.72 4.35
CA GLN A 500 13.05 -14.68 4.78
C GLN A 500 13.39 -14.54 6.26
N ALA A 501 13.29 -13.33 6.81
CA ALA A 501 13.50 -13.09 8.24
C ALA A 501 12.51 -13.83 9.15
N ALA A 502 11.32 -14.17 8.64
CA ALA A 502 10.33 -14.98 9.35
C ALA A 502 10.77 -16.45 9.53
N ILE A 503 11.69 -16.94 8.69
CA ILE A 503 12.26 -18.28 8.85
C ILE A 503 13.13 -18.30 10.11
N PRO A 504 12.97 -19.26 11.04
CA PRO A 504 13.82 -19.34 12.23
C PRO A 504 15.32 -19.34 11.87
N ASN A 505 16.03 -18.31 12.32
CA ASN A 505 17.44 -18.08 12.00
C ASN A 505 18.16 -17.39 13.18
N ASP A 506 19.49 -17.33 13.10
CA ASP A 506 20.38 -16.66 14.05
C ASP A 506 21.08 -15.43 13.42
N GLY A 507 20.50 -14.88 12.35
CA GLY A 507 21.03 -13.75 11.59
C GLY A 507 21.50 -14.16 10.20
N VAL A 508 22.37 -13.35 9.62
CA VAL A 508 22.87 -13.51 8.25
C VAL A 508 24.37 -13.69 8.29
N GLY A 509 24.82 -14.88 7.88
CA GLY A 509 26.24 -15.24 7.86
C GLY A 509 26.93 -14.76 6.59
N LEU A 510 26.15 -14.48 5.55
CA LEU A 510 26.63 -13.93 4.29
C LEU A 510 25.51 -13.14 3.60
N ALA A 511 25.61 -11.81 3.62
CA ALA A 511 24.88 -10.91 2.75
C ALA A 511 25.78 -10.52 1.57
N ARG A 512 25.32 -10.77 0.35
CA ARG A 512 26.06 -10.49 -0.89
C ARG A 512 25.59 -9.19 -1.51
N MET A 513 26.46 -8.19 -1.61
CA MET A 513 26.08 -6.88 -2.18
C MET A 513 26.03 -6.86 -3.71
N GLU A 514 26.59 -7.86 -4.38
CA GLU A 514 26.66 -7.95 -5.85
C GLU A 514 25.27 -7.91 -6.50
N PHE A 515 24.26 -8.47 -5.82
CA PHE A 515 22.88 -8.43 -6.31
C PHE A 515 22.30 -7.02 -6.28
N ILE A 516 22.61 -6.23 -5.25
CA ILE A 516 22.21 -4.81 -5.15
C ILE A 516 22.90 -4.01 -6.26
N PHE A 517 24.18 -4.27 -6.51
CA PHE A 517 24.90 -3.67 -7.63
C PHE A 517 24.23 -3.97 -8.98
N ALA A 518 24.00 -5.25 -9.29
CA ALA A 518 23.54 -5.65 -10.60
C ALA A 518 22.11 -5.19 -10.90
N ASN A 519 21.23 -5.15 -9.88
CA ASN A 519 19.82 -4.88 -10.09
C ASN A 519 19.40 -3.44 -9.75
N TRP A 520 20.02 -2.82 -8.74
CA TRP A 520 19.58 -1.51 -8.25
C TRP A 520 20.50 -0.38 -8.72
N VAL A 521 21.82 -0.61 -8.69
CA VAL A 521 22.80 0.39 -9.10
C VAL A 521 23.01 0.36 -10.61
N GLN A 522 23.21 -0.81 -11.20
CA GLN A 522 23.39 -1.11 -12.65
C GLN A 522 24.58 -0.42 -13.35
N VAL A 523 25.14 0.64 -12.76
CA VAL A 523 26.22 1.46 -13.31
C VAL A 523 27.53 1.14 -12.58
N HIS A 524 28.64 1.13 -13.33
CA HIS A 524 29.96 0.95 -12.76
C HIS A 524 30.33 2.15 -11.85
N PRO A 525 30.88 1.95 -10.63
CA PRO A 525 31.18 3.05 -9.70
C PRO A 525 32.05 4.15 -10.28
N LEU A 526 33.08 3.76 -11.04
CA LEU A 526 33.98 4.73 -11.69
C LEU A 526 33.33 5.47 -12.86
N ALA A 527 32.28 4.91 -13.47
CA ALA A 527 31.50 5.66 -14.46
C ALA A 527 30.71 6.80 -13.81
N LEU A 528 30.37 6.67 -12.53
CA LEU A 528 29.71 7.73 -11.76
C LEU A 528 30.72 8.78 -11.28
N THR A 529 31.89 8.37 -10.76
CA THR A 529 32.90 9.33 -10.27
C THR A 529 33.68 10.01 -11.39
N ARG A 530 33.83 9.35 -12.54
CA ARG A 530 34.55 9.86 -13.72
C ARG A 530 33.60 10.09 -14.89
N TYR A 531 32.39 10.56 -14.60
CA TYR A 531 31.31 10.74 -15.58
C TYR A 531 31.72 11.54 -16.83
N ASP A 532 32.56 12.57 -16.66
CA ASP A 532 33.02 13.40 -17.78
C ASP A 532 33.92 12.67 -18.79
N THR A 533 34.50 11.53 -18.39
CA THR A 533 35.36 10.70 -19.25
C THR A 533 34.57 9.74 -20.15
N LEU A 534 33.27 9.64 -19.95
CA LEU A 534 32.41 8.70 -20.66
C LEU A 534 32.03 9.19 -22.06
N GLU A 535 31.93 8.25 -22.99
CA GLU A 535 31.39 8.50 -24.32
C GLU A 535 29.93 9.01 -24.26
N PRO A 536 29.48 9.86 -25.21
CA PRO A 536 28.13 10.44 -25.19
C PRO A 536 27.00 9.41 -25.05
N GLU A 537 27.09 8.25 -25.71
CA GLU A 537 26.07 7.20 -25.61
C GLU A 537 25.99 6.58 -24.20
N VAL A 538 27.14 6.41 -23.55
CA VAL A 538 27.19 5.85 -22.19
C VAL A 538 26.70 6.89 -21.17
N ARG A 539 27.05 8.17 -21.36
CA ARG A 539 26.53 9.26 -20.51
C ARG A 539 25.00 9.30 -20.52
N ALA A 540 24.38 9.19 -21.70
CA ALA A 540 22.93 9.17 -21.82
C ALA A 540 22.29 8.03 -20.99
N LYS A 541 22.87 6.81 -21.05
CA LYS A 541 22.40 5.66 -20.24
C LYS A 541 22.60 5.88 -18.74
N VAL A 542 23.74 6.47 -18.35
CA VAL A 542 23.99 6.81 -16.94
C VAL A 542 22.99 7.85 -16.46
N ASP A 543 22.69 8.88 -17.25
CA ASP A 543 21.70 9.91 -16.88
C ASP A 543 20.29 9.36 -16.73
N GLU A 544 19.89 8.42 -17.58
CA GLU A 544 18.62 7.73 -17.48
C GLU A 544 18.51 6.95 -16.15
N ILE A 545 19.53 6.15 -15.81
CA ILE A 545 19.54 5.32 -14.59
C ILE A 545 19.61 6.18 -13.33
N THR A 546 20.36 7.27 -13.39
CA THR A 546 20.60 8.19 -12.25
C THR A 546 19.63 9.38 -12.24
N ALA A 547 18.52 9.28 -12.96
CA ALA A 547 17.50 10.32 -13.01
C ALA A 547 17.03 10.68 -11.58
N GLY A 548 16.91 11.98 -11.31
CA GLY A 548 16.56 12.50 -9.97
C GLY A 548 17.75 12.74 -9.03
N TYR A 549 18.97 12.37 -9.42
CA TYR A 549 20.19 12.66 -8.66
C TYR A 549 21.05 13.71 -9.37
N ALA A 550 21.30 14.82 -8.68
CA ALA A 550 22.23 15.85 -9.15
C ALA A 550 23.69 15.36 -9.06
N ASP A 551 24.03 14.68 -7.97
CA ASP A 551 25.31 14.00 -7.80
C ASP A 551 25.17 12.50 -8.13
N LYS A 552 25.86 12.07 -9.19
CA LYS A 552 25.87 10.68 -9.67
C LYS A 552 26.53 9.72 -8.67
N ALA A 553 27.50 10.19 -7.88
CA ALA A 553 28.12 9.38 -6.84
C ALA A 553 27.17 9.17 -5.65
N GLU A 554 26.35 10.17 -5.33
CA GLU A 554 25.34 10.07 -4.27
C GLU A 554 24.25 9.05 -4.63
N PHE A 555 23.87 8.92 -5.91
CA PHE A 555 22.98 7.83 -6.37
C PHE A 555 23.49 6.45 -5.95
N PHE A 556 24.79 6.20 -6.14
CA PHE A 556 25.40 4.92 -5.76
C PHE A 556 25.32 4.69 -4.25
N VAL A 557 25.72 5.70 -3.48
CA VAL A 557 25.75 5.62 -2.02
C VAL A 557 24.35 5.39 -1.48
N ASP A 558 23.35 6.12 -1.98
CA ASP A 558 21.96 6.03 -1.54
C ASP A 558 21.35 4.67 -1.89
N LYS A 559 21.44 4.21 -3.15
CA LYS A 559 20.87 2.92 -3.56
C LYS A 559 21.51 1.73 -2.87
N LEU A 560 22.83 1.78 -2.69
CA LEU A 560 23.53 0.72 -1.97
C LEU A 560 23.18 0.73 -0.48
N ALA A 561 23.10 1.91 0.15
CA ALA A 561 22.69 2.04 1.54
C ALA A 561 21.27 1.53 1.76
N GLN A 562 20.33 1.80 0.86
CA GLN A 562 18.96 1.26 0.95
C GLN A 562 18.94 -0.27 0.87
N GLY A 563 19.67 -0.87 -0.09
CA GLY A 563 19.72 -2.32 -0.22
C GLY A 563 20.32 -3.00 1.02
N ILE A 564 21.46 -2.50 1.51
CA ILE A 564 22.12 -3.02 2.71
C ILE A 564 21.26 -2.76 3.95
N GLY A 565 20.67 -1.57 4.07
CA GLY A 565 19.82 -1.15 5.18
C GLY A 565 18.58 -2.03 5.30
N THR A 566 17.94 -2.36 4.18
CA THR A 566 16.80 -3.29 4.14
C THR A 566 17.19 -4.69 4.64
N LEU A 567 18.33 -5.21 4.19
CA LEU A 567 18.85 -6.51 4.66
C LEU A 567 19.17 -6.47 6.17
N ALA A 568 19.83 -5.43 6.65
CA ALA A 568 20.19 -5.31 8.07
C ALA A 568 18.96 -5.11 8.97
N ALA A 569 17.97 -4.34 8.52
CA ALA A 569 16.71 -4.11 9.22
C ALA A 569 15.88 -5.38 9.36
N ALA A 570 15.76 -6.18 8.30
CA ALA A 570 14.96 -7.41 8.30
C ALA A 570 15.38 -8.41 9.39
N PHE A 571 16.66 -8.46 9.74
CA PHE A 571 17.21 -9.41 10.72
C PHE A 571 17.55 -8.78 12.06
N TYR A 572 17.30 -7.48 12.25
CA TYR A 572 17.62 -6.79 13.49
C TYR A 572 16.93 -7.43 14.71
N PRO A 573 17.59 -7.53 15.88
CA PRO A 573 18.95 -7.11 16.20
C PRO A 573 20.04 -8.16 15.91
N LYS A 574 19.72 -9.26 15.21
CA LYS A 574 20.68 -10.34 14.90
C LYS A 574 21.78 -9.84 13.95
N PRO A 575 22.99 -10.40 14.04
CA PRO A 575 24.11 -9.95 13.20
C PRO A 575 23.82 -10.19 11.71
N VAL A 576 24.22 -9.21 10.90
CA VAL A 576 24.19 -9.31 9.44
C VAL A 576 25.58 -9.07 8.89
N ILE A 577 26.22 -10.14 8.41
CA ILE A 577 27.58 -10.10 7.87
C ILE A 577 27.52 -9.78 6.37
N LEU A 578 27.72 -8.51 6.03
CA LEU A 578 27.83 -8.05 4.66
C LEU A 578 29.22 -8.31 4.11
N ARG A 579 29.30 -9.10 3.04
CA ARG A 579 30.53 -9.24 2.27
C ARG A 579 30.65 -8.09 1.29
N LEU A 580 31.78 -7.38 1.34
CA LEU A 580 32.14 -6.36 0.35
C LEU A 580 32.18 -6.96 -1.06
N SER A 581 32.15 -6.09 -2.07
CA SER A 581 31.99 -6.54 -3.46
C SER A 581 33.13 -7.47 -3.87
N ASP A 582 32.78 -8.69 -4.25
CA ASP A 582 33.72 -9.69 -4.75
C ASP A 582 33.50 -9.94 -6.25
N PHE A 583 32.98 -8.96 -6.98
CA PHE A 583 32.88 -9.05 -8.43
C PHE A 583 34.25 -9.21 -9.08
N LYS A 584 34.26 -10.03 -10.13
CA LYS A 584 35.37 -10.15 -11.07
C LYS A 584 35.36 -8.98 -12.06
N THR A 585 36.50 -8.74 -12.68
CA THR A 585 36.68 -7.72 -13.73
C THR A 585 35.65 -7.85 -14.85
N ASN A 586 35.40 -9.07 -15.33
CA ASN A 586 34.41 -9.32 -16.36
C ASN A 586 32.98 -9.01 -15.88
N GLU A 587 32.62 -9.26 -14.63
CA GLU A 587 31.29 -8.93 -14.08
C GLU A 587 31.09 -7.40 -14.00
N TYR A 588 32.09 -6.68 -13.50
CA TYR A 588 32.08 -5.21 -13.51
C TYR A 588 32.02 -4.63 -14.93
N ALA A 589 32.67 -5.26 -15.90
CA ALA A 589 32.68 -4.80 -17.29
C ALA A 589 31.29 -4.82 -17.95
N HIS A 590 30.38 -5.66 -17.46
CA HIS A 590 28.99 -5.73 -17.96
C HIS A 590 28.08 -4.63 -17.39
N LEU A 591 28.49 -3.95 -16.31
CA LEU A 591 27.76 -2.79 -15.81
C LEU A 591 27.87 -1.64 -16.81
N VAL A 592 26.89 -0.73 -16.79
CA VAL A 592 26.91 0.45 -17.66
C VAL A 592 28.17 1.27 -17.37
N GLY A 593 28.96 1.53 -18.42
CA GLY A 593 30.25 2.23 -18.34
C GLY A 593 31.41 1.41 -17.80
N GLY A 594 31.23 0.13 -17.47
CA GLY A 594 32.27 -0.72 -16.87
C GLY A 594 33.41 -1.07 -17.83
N ALA A 595 33.11 -1.35 -19.10
CA ALA A 595 34.10 -1.80 -20.08
C ALA A 595 35.30 -0.84 -20.27
N LEU A 596 35.15 0.45 -19.95
CA LEU A 596 36.23 1.44 -20.01
C LEU A 596 37.27 1.25 -18.89
N PHE A 597 36.84 0.77 -17.73
CA PHE A 597 37.67 0.71 -16.52
C PHE A 597 38.17 -0.70 -16.20
N GLU A 598 37.69 -1.71 -16.92
CA GLU A 598 37.91 -3.11 -16.58
C GLU A 598 38.86 -3.80 -17.57
N PRO A 599 40.06 -4.23 -17.13
CA PRO A 599 40.98 -4.93 -18.00
C PRO A 599 40.46 -6.33 -18.35
N ARG A 600 40.85 -6.84 -19.53
CA ARG A 600 40.62 -8.24 -19.87
C ARG A 600 41.63 -9.12 -19.14
N GLU A 601 41.12 -10.08 -18.39
CA GLU A 601 41.92 -11.08 -17.69
C GLU A 601 41.69 -12.46 -18.29
N GLU A 602 42.77 -13.22 -18.50
CA GLU A 602 42.68 -14.62 -18.94
C GLU A 602 41.95 -15.49 -17.90
N ASN A 603 42.14 -15.22 -16.59
CA ASN A 603 41.52 -15.97 -15.50
C ASN A 603 40.94 -15.05 -14.41
N PRO A 604 39.72 -14.52 -14.60
CA PRO A 604 39.09 -13.58 -13.66
C PRO A 604 38.88 -14.16 -12.24
N MET A 605 38.84 -15.49 -12.08
CA MET A 605 38.67 -16.15 -10.77
C MET A 605 39.80 -15.86 -9.79
N ILE A 606 41.03 -15.73 -10.28
CA ILE A 606 42.25 -15.43 -9.50
C ILE A 606 42.79 -14.03 -9.81
N GLY A 607 42.00 -13.22 -10.50
CA GLY A 607 42.35 -11.89 -11.00
C GLY A 607 42.11 -10.75 -10.00
N TRP A 608 41.91 -9.56 -10.53
CA TRP A 608 41.78 -8.30 -9.81
C TRP A 608 40.40 -8.12 -9.15
N ARG A 609 40.23 -8.75 -7.99
CA ARG A 609 38.99 -8.78 -7.19
C ARG A 609 39.24 -8.77 -5.69
N GLY A 610 38.16 -8.57 -4.92
CA GLY A 610 38.17 -8.55 -3.45
C GLY A 610 39.17 -7.54 -2.88
N ALA A 611 39.81 -7.89 -1.75
CA ALA A 611 40.73 -6.99 -1.03
C ALA A 611 41.76 -6.29 -1.93
N SER A 612 42.34 -7.02 -2.90
CA SER A 612 43.37 -6.49 -3.82
C SER A 612 42.90 -5.34 -4.71
N ARG A 613 41.58 -5.24 -4.95
CA ARG A 613 40.96 -4.18 -5.73
C ARG A 613 40.73 -2.92 -4.90
N TYR A 614 40.34 -3.06 -3.63
CA TYR A 614 39.84 -1.95 -2.81
C TYR A 614 40.85 -0.82 -2.58
N TYR A 615 42.13 -1.15 -2.44
CA TYR A 615 43.19 -0.16 -2.24
C TYR A 615 43.92 0.25 -3.53
N HIS A 616 43.60 -0.39 -4.66
CA HIS A 616 44.30 -0.13 -5.92
C HIS A 616 43.97 1.28 -6.43
N PRO A 617 44.95 2.09 -6.89
CA PRO A 617 44.71 3.46 -7.36
C PRO A 617 43.62 3.56 -8.43
N ASP A 618 43.55 2.57 -9.31
CA ASP A 618 42.57 2.58 -10.42
C ASP A 618 41.13 2.33 -9.98
N TYR A 619 40.88 1.83 -8.76
CA TYR A 619 39.52 1.53 -8.27
C TYR A 619 39.17 2.19 -6.92
N ARG A 620 40.14 2.72 -6.18
CA ARG A 620 39.96 3.25 -4.82
C ARG A 620 38.72 4.15 -4.65
N GLU A 621 38.41 4.98 -5.65
CA GLU A 621 37.22 5.84 -5.67
C GLU A 621 35.91 5.04 -5.54
N GLY A 622 35.78 3.92 -6.26
CA GLY A 622 34.61 3.05 -6.19
C GLY A 622 34.45 2.43 -4.80
N PHE A 623 35.55 1.96 -4.21
CA PHE A 623 35.52 1.41 -2.85
C PHE A 623 35.13 2.46 -1.79
N VAL A 624 35.55 3.72 -1.96
CA VAL A 624 35.12 4.82 -1.09
C VAL A 624 33.60 4.99 -1.10
N LEU A 625 32.94 4.81 -2.26
CA LEU A 625 31.47 4.87 -2.32
C LEU A 625 30.81 3.72 -1.55
N GLU A 626 31.34 2.50 -1.64
CA GLU A 626 30.84 1.35 -0.86
C GLU A 626 30.96 1.61 0.66
N VAL A 627 32.10 2.14 1.10
CA VAL A 627 32.33 2.48 2.52
C VAL A 627 31.39 3.60 2.98
N LYS A 628 31.13 4.62 2.15
CA LYS A 628 30.16 5.67 2.47
C LYS A 628 28.75 5.09 2.66
N ALA A 629 28.33 4.15 1.82
CA ALA A 629 27.02 3.50 1.95
C ALA A 629 26.91 2.71 3.27
N ILE A 630 27.94 1.92 3.60
CA ILE A 630 28.00 1.18 4.87
C ILE A 630 27.97 2.13 6.07
N LYS A 631 28.72 3.23 6.00
CA LYS A 631 28.73 4.27 7.03
C LYS A 631 27.34 4.85 7.24
N ARG A 632 26.62 5.20 6.16
CA ARG A 632 25.23 5.68 6.22
C ARG A 632 24.32 4.67 6.91
N VAL A 633 24.40 3.39 6.56
CA VAL A 633 23.58 2.35 7.19
C VAL A 633 23.82 2.26 8.70
N ARG A 634 25.07 2.34 9.16
CA ARG A 634 25.37 2.22 10.59
C ARG A 634 25.11 3.50 11.38
N GLU A 635 25.45 4.67 10.83
CA GLU A 635 25.46 5.94 11.55
C GLU A 635 24.19 6.78 11.34
N GLU A 636 23.56 6.70 10.15
CA GLU A 636 22.35 7.47 9.84
C GLU A 636 21.08 6.63 10.00
N PHE A 637 21.09 5.37 9.51
CA PHE A 637 19.96 4.45 9.70
C PHE A 637 20.00 3.72 11.05
N GLY A 638 21.10 3.82 11.81
CA GLY A 638 21.23 3.21 13.15
C GLY A 638 21.34 1.67 13.18
N LEU A 639 21.62 1.04 12.04
CA LEU A 639 21.67 -0.43 11.91
C LEU A 639 23.03 -0.98 12.33
N THR A 640 23.26 -0.99 13.65
CA THR A 640 24.54 -1.38 14.25
C THR A 640 24.84 -2.88 14.19
N ASN A 641 23.83 -3.71 13.90
CA ASN A 641 23.95 -5.15 13.67
C ASN A 641 24.65 -5.51 12.34
N LEU A 642 24.89 -4.52 11.47
CA LEU A 642 25.67 -4.69 10.25
C LEU A 642 27.16 -4.88 10.57
N LEU A 643 27.69 -6.02 10.16
CA LEU A 643 29.11 -6.40 10.19
C LEU A 643 29.66 -6.46 8.77
N VAL A 644 30.97 -6.24 8.61
CA VAL A 644 31.62 -6.21 7.29
C VAL A 644 32.62 -7.36 7.18
N MET A 645 32.53 -8.12 6.09
CA MET A 645 33.44 -9.18 5.70
C MET A 645 34.23 -8.75 4.47
N VAL A 646 35.55 -8.79 4.56
CA VAL A 646 36.46 -8.50 3.43
C VAL A 646 36.77 -9.81 2.70
N PRO A 647 36.37 -9.97 1.42
CA PRO A 647 36.68 -11.15 0.64
C PRO A 647 38.09 -11.11 0.06
N PHE A 648 38.62 -12.30 -0.27
CA PHE A 648 39.83 -12.46 -1.08
C PHE A 648 41.10 -11.77 -0.52
N CYS A 649 41.26 -11.78 0.81
CA CYS A 649 42.49 -11.35 1.48
C CYS A 649 43.60 -12.37 1.23
N ARG A 650 44.57 -12.02 0.36
CA ARG A 650 45.68 -12.90 -0.02
C ARG A 650 46.88 -12.84 0.92
N THR A 651 46.98 -11.77 1.72
CA THR A 651 48.09 -11.46 2.62
C THR A 651 47.59 -10.89 3.92
#